data_AF-A0A5B7C534-F1
#
_entry.id   AF-A0A5B7C534-F1
#
_cell.length_a   1.000
_cell.length_b   1.000
_cell.length_c   1.000
_cell.angle_alpha   90.00
_cell.angle_beta   90.00
_cell.angle_gamma   90.00
#
_symmetry.space_group_name_H-M   'P 1'
#
loop_
_entity.id
_entity.type
_entity.pdbx_description
1 polymer ?
#
loop_
_entity_poly.entity_id
_entity_poly.type
_entity_poly.pdbx_seq_one_letter_code
_entity_poly.pdbx_strand_id
1 'polypeptide(L)'
;MELLRSNLSRVRIPEPTNRIYKQECCISFDTPKSDGGLFIDMNTFLAFGKDCVGWNFEKTGNPVYLHIKQTKKPVPEDRPLKKPTLLAIGVDGGFDNHEPEYEESHNIVILPDYVSLPFPSVELPEKVRVAVDTILMAEGAEWKEQVASWTADTKQISAYAINLQQIDNGVIVSPSGWKCAKCDKTDNLWLNLTDGMILCGRKNWDGSGGNNHAIGHYNETGYPLAVKLGTITADLDGADVFSYPEDESVLDPHLAQHLAFFGIDFSSLQKTEMTTAERELDQNTNFDWNRIQESGQEVEPLFGPGYTGLVNLGNSCYLAATMQIVFSTRSFYSRYYMNQSLKMAFEAAAADPTVDLNMQLTKLAHGLLSGTYSVPALEKDDVANAANSTPIAKQEGIPPRMFKAVIAASHPEFSTMRQQDALEFFLHFIDQVERANAGNPEFDPSKSFKFGIEERLQCPSGKVAYNKRHDYILSLSIPLHKAMNKKDTSYKLNAEKDSEGKDVRSANAIERPMVHLSDCLDTFSAEEEVHDFYSTALNAKTTATKTAGLTSFPDYLVLHMRKFVMEEGWVPKKLDVYIDVPEIINISGMRSKGRQPDEELLPEAAAGREAESKNISANEDIVSQLMSMGFNYLHCQKAAINTSNAGVEEAMNWLLSHMDDPDIDAPISQDAQSAEVLLSFVDQSKVDTLISFGFQEEVARKALKASGGDIGKATDWIFNNPGVSDSSDMDATSSNSPIVDAALTDGGRYRLIGLVSHIGTSTHCGHYVAHIYKDERWVIFNDDKVGVSKNPPKEMGYLYFFERLDR
;
A
#
# COMPACT_ATOMS: atom_id res chain seq x y z
N MET A 1 -1.82 25.09 -43.78
CA MET A 1 -0.37 25.37 -43.84
C MET A 1 0.02 26.75 -43.31
N GLU A 2 -0.60 27.86 -43.76
CA GLU A 2 -0.30 29.20 -43.22
C GLU A 2 -0.58 29.30 -41.71
N LEU A 3 -1.69 28.72 -41.24
CA LEU A 3 -2.07 28.62 -39.83
C LEU A 3 -1.05 27.86 -38.97
N LEU A 4 -0.37 26.86 -39.55
CA LEU A 4 0.70 26.13 -38.85
C LEU A 4 1.95 27.01 -38.75
N ARG A 5 2.29 27.72 -39.83
CA ARG A 5 3.47 28.60 -39.88
C ARG A 5 3.38 29.75 -38.88
N SER A 6 2.19 30.33 -38.67
CA SER A 6 1.97 31.37 -37.66
C SER A 6 2.12 30.88 -36.22
N ASN A 7 1.98 29.57 -35.98
CA ASN A 7 2.04 28.96 -34.65
C ASN A 7 3.32 28.14 -34.38
N LEU A 8 4.32 28.21 -35.27
CA LEU A 8 5.59 27.48 -35.11
C LEU A 8 6.39 27.84 -33.86
N SER A 9 6.20 29.05 -33.31
CA SER A 9 6.81 29.47 -32.04
C SER A 9 6.28 28.67 -30.85
N ARG A 10 5.05 28.14 -30.94
CA ARG A 10 4.38 27.35 -29.89
C ARG A 10 4.61 25.84 -30.00
N VAL A 11 5.39 25.40 -30.98
CA VAL A 11 5.83 24.00 -31.08
C VAL A 11 7.20 23.87 -30.43
N ARG A 12 7.36 22.94 -29.50
CA ARG A 12 8.65 22.59 -28.88
C ARG A 12 9.12 21.23 -29.36
N ILE A 13 10.44 21.06 -29.43
CA ILE A 13 11.05 19.75 -29.66
C ILE A 13 11.30 19.18 -28.27
N PRO A 14 10.83 17.96 -27.96
CA PRO A 14 11.07 17.35 -26.66
C PRO A 14 12.56 17.16 -26.38
N GLU A 15 12.97 17.46 -25.15
CA GLU A 15 14.28 17.15 -24.60
C GLU A 15 14.24 15.82 -23.82
N PRO A 16 15.38 15.14 -23.61
CA PRO A 16 15.41 13.85 -22.90
C PRO A 16 14.83 13.87 -21.47
N THR A 17 14.80 15.04 -20.82
CA THR A 17 14.25 15.27 -19.49
C THR A 17 12.74 15.49 -19.47
N ASN A 18 12.10 15.69 -20.63
CA ASN A 18 10.67 15.95 -20.70
C ASN A 18 9.86 14.66 -20.59
N ARG A 19 8.77 14.73 -19.81
CA ARG A 19 7.77 13.67 -19.72
C ARG A 19 6.82 13.80 -20.90
N ILE A 20 6.73 12.74 -21.71
CA ILE A 20 5.88 12.71 -22.89
C ILE A 20 4.76 11.69 -22.66
N TYR A 21 3.53 12.19 -22.60
CA TYR A 21 2.34 11.35 -22.46
C TYR A 21 1.80 11.02 -23.85
N LYS A 22 1.65 9.72 -24.15
CA LYS A 22 1.15 9.25 -25.45
C LYS A 22 0.26 8.01 -25.40
N GLN A 23 0.01 7.49 -24.20
CA GLN A 23 -0.74 6.24 -23.99
C GLN A 23 -2.11 6.50 -23.39
N GLU A 24 -2.23 7.47 -22.48
CA GLU A 24 -3.48 7.80 -21.81
C GLU A 24 -3.68 9.31 -21.68
N CYS A 25 -4.94 9.75 -21.72
CA CYS A 25 -5.30 11.14 -21.46
C CYS A 25 -4.96 11.54 -20.01
N CYS A 26 -4.45 12.75 -19.81
CA CYS A 26 -4.15 13.27 -18.47
C CYS A 26 -5.41 13.58 -17.62
N ILE A 27 -6.58 13.65 -18.25
CA ILE A 27 -7.87 14.07 -17.64
C ILE A 27 -8.89 12.93 -17.60
N SER A 28 -8.96 12.10 -18.65
CA SER A 28 -9.85 10.92 -18.76
C SER A 28 -9.02 9.63 -18.92
N PHE A 29 -9.66 8.48 -19.09
CA PHE A 29 -8.98 7.22 -19.45
C PHE A 29 -9.01 6.94 -20.96
N ASP A 30 -9.14 7.99 -21.78
CA ASP A 30 -9.09 7.84 -23.23
C ASP A 30 -7.66 7.49 -23.68
N THR A 31 -7.57 6.58 -24.62
CA THR A 31 -6.30 6.07 -25.17
C THR A 31 -6.29 6.28 -26.69
N PRO A 32 -5.17 6.03 -27.39
CA PRO A 32 -5.15 6.03 -28.85
C PRO A 32 -6.18 5.07 -29.48
N LYS A 33 -6.61 4.04 -28.73
CA LYS A 33 -7.61 3.05 -29.17
C LYS A 33 -9.05 3.56 -29.06
N SER A 34 -9.29 4.63 -28.30
CA SER A 34 -10.61 5.24 -28.16
C SER A 34 -11.08 5.88 -29.48
N ASP A 35 -12.39 5.98 -29.70
CA ASP A 35 -12.97 6.47 -30.97
C ASP A 35 -12.45 7.86 -31.41
N GLY A 36 -12.15 8.72 -30.43
CA GLY A 36 -11.60 10.06 -30.65
C GLY A 36 -10.08 10.11 -30.87
N GLY A 37 -9.35 9.03 -30.57
CA GLY A 37 -7.90 9.04 -30.45
C GLY A 37 -7.39 9.96 -29.34
N LEU A 38 -6.09 10.23 -29.35
CA LEU A 38 -5.39 10.99 -28.33
C LEU A 38 -4.65 12.19 -28.96
N PHE A 39 -4.74 13.36 -28.34
CA PHE A 39 -4.15 14.62 -28.80
C PHE A 39 -3.02 15.05 -27.87
N ILE A 40 -1.79 15.03 -28.36
CA ILE A 40 -0.60 15.43 -27.61
C ILE A 40 -0.29 16.89 -27.90
N ASP A 41 -0.30 17.75 -26.88
CA ASP A 41 0.10 19.15 -26.99
C ASP A 41 1.59 19.23 -27.38
N MET A 42 1.89 19.82 -28.54
CA MET A 42 3.27 19.90 -29.04
C MET A 42 4.14 20.91 -28.27
N ASN A 43 3.60 21.58 -27.25
CA ASN A 43 4.33 22.50 -26.38
C ASN A 43 4.63 21.89 -24.99
N THR A 44 3.62 21.25 -24.39
CA THR A 44 3.69 20.69 -23.03
C THR A 44 3.92 19.18 -23.00
N PHE A 45 3.68 18.49 -24.12
CA PHE A 45 3.74 17.03 -24.26
C PHE A 45 2.75 16.24 -23.39
N LEU A 46 1.72 16.93 -22.91
CA LEU A 46 0.56 16.34 -22.25
C LEU A 46 -0.44 15.80 -23.28
N ALA A 47 -1.12 14.72 -22.93
CA ALA A 47 -2.08 14.05 -23.79
C ALA A 47 -3.53 14.29 -23.36
N PHE A 48 -4.39 14.59 -24.32
CA PHE A 48 -5.80 14.90 -24.09
C PHE A 48 -6.70 14.07 -25.01
N GLY A 49 -7.78 13.53 -24.46
CA GLY A 49 -8.87 12.95 -25.25
C GLY A 49 -9.59 14.01 -26.07
N LYS A 50 -10.43 13.56 -27.01
CA LYS A 50 -11.16 14.45 -27.95
C LYS A 50 -12.00 15.52 -27.24
N ASP A 51 -12.62 15.18 -26.11
CA ASP A 51 -13.48 16.12 -25.37
C ASP A 51 -12.66 17.07 -24.48
N CYS A 52 -11.45 16.65 -24.11
CA CYS A 52 -10.56 17.36 -23.18
C CYS A 52 -9.62 18.35 -23.89
N VAL A 53 -9.26 18.10 -25.16
CA VAL A 53 -8.30 18.94 -25.91
C VAL A 53 -8.76 20.39 -26.03
N GLY A 54 -10.07 20.62 -26.14
CA GLY A 54 -10.65 21.97 -26.16
C GLY A 54 -10.40 22.73 -24.86
N TRP A 55 -10.48 22.05 -23.71
CA TRP A 55 -10.22 22.65 -22.40
C TRP A 55 -8.75 23.03 -22.24
N ASN A 56 -7.82 22.20 -22.74
CA ASN A 56 -6.40 22.56 -22.75
C ASN A 56 -6.13 23.79 -23.62
N PHE A 57 -6.76 23.89 -24.79
CA PHE A 57 -6.65 25.07 -25.65
C PHE A 57 -7.20 26.32 -24.95
N GLU A 58 -8.35 26.23 -24.27
CA GLU A 58 -8.92 27.34 -23.49
C GLU A 58 -7.98 27.79 -22.35
N LYS A 59 -7.36 26.83 -21.63
CA LYS A 59 -6.49 27.10 -20.48
C LYS A 59 -5.10 27.63 -20.87
N THR A 60 -4.48 27.06 -21.90
CA THR A 60 -3.07 27.34 -22.27
C THR A 60 -2.93 28.24 -23.50
N GLY A 61 -3.96 28.31 -24.34
CA GLY A 61 -3.90 28.93 -25.66
C GLY A 61 -3.02 28.19 -26.67
N ASN A 62 -2.56 26.95 -26.40
CA ASN A 62 -1.72 26.16 -27.30
C ASN A 62 -2.55 25.57 -28.45
N PRO A 63 -2.32 25.94 -29.72
CA PRO A 63 -3.20 25.54 -30.81
C PRO A 63 -2.77 24.28 -31.56
N VAL A 64 -1.53 23.78 -31.41
CA VAL A 64 -0.97 22.71 -32.26
C VAL A 64 -0.83 21.40 -31.47
N TYR A 65 -1.45 20.33 -31.97
CA TYR A 65 -1.47 19.02 -31.33
C TYR A 65 -1.08 17.92 -32.32
N LEU A 66 -0.41 16.89 -31.82
CA LEU A 66 -0.21 15.61 -32.53
C LEU A 66 -1.35 14.66 -32.15
N HIS A 67 -2.18 14.30 -33.12
CA HIS A 67 -3.27 13.35 -32.97
C HIS A 67 -2.80 11.93 -33.32
N ILE A 68 -2.94 11.00 -32.38
CA ILE A 68 -2.64 9.58 -32.52
C ILE A 68 -3.94 8.79 -32.43
N LYS A 69 -4.23 7.97 -33.44
CA LYS A 69 -5.39 7.08 -33.42
C LYS A 69 -5.01 5.68 -33.89
N GLN A 70 -5.33 4.68 -33.07
CA GLN A 70 -5.14 3.27 -33.34
C GLN A 70 -6.48 2.64 -33.73
N THR A 71 -6.50 1.94 -34.86
CA THR A 71 -7.69 1.24 -35.37
C THR A 71 -7.38 -0.24 -35.55
N LYS A 72 -8.28 -1.14 -35.13
CA LYS A 72 -8.11 -2.59 -35.34
C LYS A 72 -8.05 -2.88 -36.83
N LYS A 73 -7.01 -3.58 -37.30
CA LYS A 73 -6.94 -4.05 -38.69
C LYS A 73 -8.04 -5.07 -38.93
N PRO A 74 -8.83 -4.95 -40.01
CA PRO A 74 -9.74 -6.02 -40.41
C PRO A 74 -8.92 -7.23 -40.84
N VAL A 75 -9.08 -8.37 -40.15
CA VAL A 75 -8.46 -9.63 -40.55
C VAL A 75 -9.11 -10.08 -41.86
N PRO A 76 -8.36 -10.33 -42.95
CA PRO A 76 -8.92 -10.90 -44.17
C PRO A 76 -9.47 -12.31 -43.88
N GLU A 77 -10.71 -12.61 -44.29
CA GLU A 77 -11.39 -13.90 -44.08
C GLU A 77 -10.65 -15.12 -44.68
N ASP A 78 -9.61 -14.90 -45.49
CA ASP A 78 -8.99 -15.91 -46.35
C ASP A 78 -7.53 -16.23 -45.97
N ARG A 79 -7.18 -16.17 -44.67
CA ARG A 79 -5.84 -16.60 -44.21
C ARG A 79 -5.85 -18.12 -44.00
N PRO A 80 -5.16 -18.93 -44.83
CA PRO A 80 -5.05 -20.36 -44.57
C PRO A 80 -4.28 -20.57 -43.27
N LEU A 81 -4.90 -21.27 -42.32
CA LEU A 81 -4.30 -21.68 -41.04
C LEU A 81 -2.96 -22.39 -41.32
N LYS A 82 -1.84 -21.70 -41.12
CA LYS A 82 -0.53 -22.34 -41.11
C LYS A 82 -0.49 -23.27 -39.90
N LYS A 83 -0.25 -24.56 -40.13
CA LYS A 83 0.02 -25.50 -39.04
C LYS A 83 1.32 -25.03 -38.33
N PRO A 84 1.30 -24.81 -37.01
CA PRO A 84 2.49 -24.36 -36.29
C PRO A 84 3.58 -25.41 -36.38
N THR A 85 4.80 -24.95 -36.67
CA THR A 85 6.02 -25.79 -36.75
C THR A 85 6.86 -25.69 -35.48
N LEU A 86 6.57 -24.74 -34.59
CA LEU A 86 7.27 -24.46 -33.33
C LEU A 86 6.25 -24.27 -32.19
N LEU A 87 6.60 -24.72 -30.99
CA LEU A 87 5.81 -24.59 -29.76
C LEU A 87 6.11 -23.26 -29.04
N ALA A 88 6.06 -22.13 -29.73
CA ALA A 88 6.33 -20.83 -29.09
C ALA A 88 5.27 -19.81 -29.53
N ILE A 89 4.76 -19.02 -28.60
CA ILE A 89 3.68 -18.04 -28.87
C ILE A 89 4.34 -16.75 -29.39
N GLY A 90 3.88 -16.24 -30.56
CA GLY A 90 4.34 -14.94 -31.09
C GLY A 90 5.65 -14.92 -31.88
N VAL A 91 6.17 -16.07 -32.30
CA VAL A 91 7.36 -16.18 -33.18
C VAL A 91 6.99 -16.75 -34.55
N ASP A 92 7.77 -16.42 -35.59
CA ASP A 92 7.53 -16.84 -36.97
C ASP A 92 7.61 -18.39 -37.08
N GLY A 93 6.45 -19.04 -37.28
CA GLY A 93 6.28 -20.50 -37.25
C GLY A 93 5.74 -21.09 -35.93
N GLY A 94 5.43 -20.26 -34.94
CA GLY A 94 4.85 -20.58 -33.63
C GLY A 94 3.31 -20.57 -33.55
N PHE A 95 2.74 -20.63 -32.34
CA PHE A 95 1.30 -20.39 -32.11
C PHE A 95 1.00 -18.90 -32.32
N ASP A 96 0.00 -18.59 -33.15
CA ASP A 96 -0.42 -17.20 -33.41
C ASP A 96 -0.90 -16.58 -32.08
N ASN A 97 -0.28 -15.47 -31.69
CA ASN A 97 -0.83 -14.59 -30.66
C ASN A 97 -2.11 -13.99 -31.25
N HIS A 98 -3.27 -14.41 -30.75
CA HIS A 98 -4.58 -13.89 -31.17
C HIS A 98 -4.82 -12.43 -30.69
N GLU A 99 -3.77 -11.61 -30.57
CA GLU A 99 -3.93 -10.18 -30.33
C GLU A 99 -4.32 -9.50 -31.65
N PRO A 100 -5.40 -8.69 -31.66
CA PRO A 100 -5.78 -7.96 -32.87
C PRO A 100 -4.65 -7.02 -33.26
N GLU A 101 -4.16 -7.12 -34.49
CA GLU A 101 -3.21 -6.15 -35.03
C GLU A 101 -3.89 -4.78 -35.14
N TYR A 102 -3.22 -3.72 -34.67
CA TYR A 102 -3.69 -2.34 -34.81
C TYR A 102 -2.88 -1.61 -35.89
N GLU A 103 -3.55 -0.73 -36.63
CA GLU A 103 -2.93 0.27 -37.49
C GLU A 103 -2.98 1.63 -36.79
N GLU A 104 -1.83 2.29 -36.68
CA GLU A 104 -1.69 3.59 -36.05
C GLU A 104 -1.63 4.70 -37.10
N SER A 105 -2.42 5.75 -36.90
CA SER A 105 -2.49 6.91 -37.77
C SER A 105 -2.10 8.17 -37.00
N HIS A 106 -1.29 9.03 -37.64
CA HIS A 106 -0.78 10.27 -37.07
C HIS A 106 -1.21 11.47 -37.89
N ASN A 107 -1.77 12.47 -37.23
CA ASN A 107 -2.14 13.74 -37.85
C ASN A 107 -1.73 14.92 -36.99
N ILE A 108 -1.39 16.06 -37.58
CA ILE A 108 -1.22 17.31 -36.85
C ILE A 108 -2.54 18.06 -36.91
N VAL A 109 -3.11 18.33 -35.74
CA VAL A 109 -4.40 19.01 -35.61
C VAL A 109 -4.18 20.41 -35.03
N ILE A 110 -4.83 21.41 -35.63
CA ILE A 110 -4.73 22.81 -35.21
C ILE A 110 -6.10 23.32 -34.75
N LEU A 111 -6.18 23.75 -33.48
CA LEU A 111 -7.36 24.35 -32.86
C LEU A 111 -7.41 25.88 -33.07
N PRO A 112 -8.61 26.50 -33.03
CA PRO A 112 -9.93 25.92 -32.71
C PRO A 112 -10.64 25.25 -33.91
N ASP A 113 -10.16 25.44 -35.14
CA ASP A 113 -10.85 24.99 -36.36
C ASP A 113 -10.72 23.48 -36.65
N TYR A 114 -10.00 22.73 -35.80
CA TYR A 114 -9.69 21.31 -35.97
C TYR A 114 -9.11 20.95 -37.35
N VAL A 115 -8.25 21.83 -37.89
CA VAL A 115 -7.60 21.60 -39.19
C VAL A 115 -6.61 20.45 -39.05
N SER A 116 -6.88 19.33 -39.72
CA SER A 116 -6.02 18.14 -39.73
C SER A 116 -5.06 18.15 -40.91
N LEU A 117 -3.78 17.91 -40.64
CA LEU A 117 -2.72 17.75 -41.63
C LEU A 117 -2.11 16.35 -41.49
N PRO A 118 -2.05 15.53 -42.54
CA PRO A 118 -1.54 14.17 -42.44
C PRO A 118 -0.04 14.13 -42.15
N PHE A 119 0.39 13.15 -41.34
CA PHE A 119 1.79 12.85 -41.07
C PHE A 119 2.07 11.36 -41.41
N PRO A 120 3.21 11.03 -42.05
CA PRO A 120 4.31 11.91 -42.47
C PRO A 120 4.00 12.69 -43.76
N SER A 121 4.43 13.96 -43.84
CA SER A 121 4.33 14.79 -45.06
C SER A 121 5.56 15.68 -45.23
N VAL A 122 6.06 15.78 -46.46
CA VAL A 122 7.24 16.60 -46.83
C VAL A 122 6.93 18.10 -46.77
N GLU A 123 5.66 18.47 -46.85
CA GLU A 123 5.22 19.88 -46.84
C GLU A 123 5.29 20.50 -45.43
N LEU A 124 5.36 19.67 -44.38
CA LEU A 124 5.39 20.11 -43.00
C LEU A 124 6.76 20.77 -42.66
N PRO A 125 6.77 21.85 -41.86
CA PRO A 125 8.01 22.48 -41.42
C PRO A 125 8.93 21.50 -40.69
N GLU A 126 10.25 21.61 -40.92
CA GLU A 126 11.26 20.73 -40.34
C GLU A 126 11.15 20.62 -38.82
N LYS A 127 10.96 21.76 -38.14
CA LYS A 127 10.75 21.81 -36.68
C LYS A 127 9.61 20.92 -36.20
N VAL A 128 8.50 20.86 -36.95
CA VAL A 128 7.32 20.06 -36.59
C VAL A 128 7.59 18.58 -36.83
N ARG A 129 8.22 18.25 -37.96
CA ARG A 129 8.62 16.86 -38.24
C ARG A 129 9.56 16.30 -37.18
N VAL A 130 10.62 17.04 -36.84
CA VAL A 130 11.59 16.62 -35.80
C VAL A 130 10.90 16.47 -34.45
N ALA A 131 10.00 17.38 -34.08
CA ALA A 131 9.23 17.27 -32.84
C ALA A 131 8.36 16.00 -32.83
N VAL A 132 7.61 15.72 -33.90
CA VAL A 132 6.76 14.52 -34.00
C VAL A 132 7.60 13.24 -33.97
N ASP A 133 8.67 13.17 -34.76
CA ASP A 133 9.58 12.01 -34.77
C ASP A 133 10.15 11.75 -33.37
N THR A 134 10.55 12.80 -32.66
CA THR A 134 11.05 12.70 -31.28
C THR A 134 9.97 12.21 -30.30
N ILE A 135 8.72 12.70 -30.42
CA ILE A 135 7.59 12.24 -29.59
C ILE A 135 7.29 10.75 -29.85
N LEU A 136 7.30 10.33 -31.12
CA LEU A 136 6.99 8.96 -31.50
C LEU A 136 8.10 7.99 -31.06
N MET A 137 9.37 8.39 -31.23
CA MET A 137 10.54 7.58 -30.83
C MET A 137 10.77 7.55 -29.31
N ALA A 138 10.35 8.57 -28.56
CA ALA A 138 10.51 8.61 -27.12
C ALA A 138 9.70 7.51 -26.44
N GLU A 139 10.31 6.78 -25.51
CA GLU A 139 9.57 5.93 -24.58
C GLU A 139 8.61 6.79 -23.76
N GLY A 140 7.33 6.40 -23.71
CA GLY A 140 6.30 7.18 -23.02
C GLY A 140 6.65 7.36 -21.54
N ALA A 141 6.27 8.50 -20.96
CA ALA A 141 6.54 8.81 -19.54
C ALA A 141 6.07 7.69 -18.61
N GLU A 142 4.89 7.13 -18.89
CA GLU A 142 4.29 6.02 -18.15
C GLU A 142 5.14 4.73 -18.21
N TRP A 143 5.75 4.44 -19.36
CA TRP A 143 6.64 3.28 -19.53
C TRP A 143 7.96 3.48 -18.79
N LYS A 144 8.54 4.68 -18.85
CA LYS A 144 9.78 5.00 -18.11
C LYS A 144 9.58 4.92 -16.60
N GLU A 145 8.45 5.40 -16.09
CA GLU A 145 8.10 5.29 -14.66
C GLU A 145 7.86 3.82 -14.26
N GLN A 146 7.22 3.03 -15.11
CA GLN A 146 7.03 1.60 -14.87
C GLN A 146 8.36 0.83 -14.89
N VAL A 147 9.23 1.08 -15.86
CA VAL A 147 10.57 0.46 -15.93
C VAL A 147 11.45 0.90 -14.76
N ALA A 148 11.42 2.17 -14.38
CA ALA A 148 12.15 2.67 -13.21
C ALA A 148 11.71 1.98 -11.90
N SER A 149 10.40 1.72 -11.76
CA SER A 149 9.86 0.98 -10.61
C SER A 149 10.23 -0.51 -10.63
N TRP A 150 10.45 -1.10 -11.81
CA TRP A 150 10.94 -2.48 -11.96
C TRP A 150 12.44 -2.58 -11.63
N THR A 151 13.24 -1.58 -12.01
CA THR A 151 14.68 -1.58 -11.74
C THR A 151 15.04 -1.48 -10.25
N ALA A 152 14.10 -1.08 -9.38
CA ALA A 152 14.30 -1.08 -7.94
C ALA A 152 14.41 -2.50 -7.34
N ASP A 153 13.91 -3.52 -8.03
CA ASP A 153 13.83 -4.93 -7.59
C ASP A 153 14.70 -5.85 -8.44
N THR A 154 15.93 -5.45 -8.71
CA THR A 154 16.90 -6.42 -9.25
C THR A 154 17.25 -7.38 -8.12
N LYS A 155 16.84 -8.65 -8.24
CA LYS A 155 17.35 -9.76 -7.41
C LYS A 155 18.86 -9.56 -7.20
N GLN A 156 19.34 -9.66 -5.96
CA GLN A 156 20.76 -9.41 -5.70
C GLN A 156 21.61 -10.46 -6.42
N ILE A 157 22.69 -10.02 -7.06
CA ILE A 157 23.67 -10.92 -7.65
C ILE A 157 24.33 -11.67 -6.50
N SER A 158 24.29 -13.01 -6.53
CA SER A 158 24.88 -13.81 -5.47
C SER A 158 26.38 -13.56 -5.38
N ALA A 159 26.89 -13.42 -4.15
CA ALA A 159 28.33 -13.34 -3.91
C ALA A 159 29.09 -14.59 -4.40
N TYR A 160 28.39 -15.71 -4.57
CA TYR A 160 28.94 -17.02 -4.94
C TYR A 160 28.87 -17.30 -6.44
N ALA A 161 28.14 -16.50 -7.23
CA ALA A 161 27.95 -16.72 -8.66
C ALA A 161 29.23 -16.54 -9.48
N ILE A 162 30.10 -15.58 -9.11
CA ILE A 162 31.30 -15.26 -9.90
C ILE A 162 32.44 -16.27 -9.66
N ASN A 163 32.52 -16.82 -8.45
CA ASN A 163 33.62 -17.70 -8.02
C ASN A 163 33.16 -19.16 -7.83
N LEU A 164 32.04 -19.55 -8.42
CA LEU A 164 31.50 -20.90 -8.28
C LEU A 164 32.45 -21.91 -8.94
N GLN A 165 33.03 -22.80 -8.14
CA GLN A 165 33.88 -23.88 -8.67
C GLN A 165 32.99 -25.06 -9.07
N GLN A 166 32.90 -25.36 -10.37
CA GLN A 166 32.21 -26.55 -10.86
C GLN A 166 33.17 -27.73 -10.91
N ILE A 167 32.74 -28.88 -10.38
CA ILE A 167 33.53 -30.10 -10.30
C ILE A 167 33.14 -31.00 -11.48
N ASP A 168 34.13 -31.37 -12.29
CA ASP A 168 33.92 -32.32 -13.39
C ASP A 168 33.83 -33.76 -12.85
N ASN A 169 32.60 -34.17 -12.56
CA ASN A 169 32.27 -35.53 -12.11
C ASN A 169 31.79 -36.43 -13.27
N GLY A 170 31.90 -35.98 -14.52
CA GLY A 170 31.39 -36.71 -15.70
C GLY A 170 29.85 -36.80 -15.77
N VAL A 171 29.14 -35.95 -15.02
CA VAL A 171 27.67 -35.92 -14.99
C VAL A 171 27.15 -35.08 -16.15
N ILE A 172 26.35 -35.69 -17.02
CA ILE A 172 25.61 -35.00 -18.08
C ILE A 172 24.13 -35.05 -17.73
N VAL A 173 23.52 -33.88 -17.55
CA VAL A 173 22.11 -33.77 -17.15
C VAL A 173 21.24 -33.89 -18.40
N SER A 174 20.33 -34.86 -18.41
CA SER A 174 19.38 -35.04 -19.52
C SER A 174 18.39 -33.86 -19.58
N PRO A 175 17.81 -33.50 -20.74
CA PRO A 175 16.88 -32.35 -20.85
C PRO A 175 15.50 -32.54 -20.21
N SER A 176 15.12 -33.77 -19.83
CA SER A 176 13.84 -34.08 -19.19
C SER A 176 13.90 -35.42 -18.43
N GLY A 177 12.85 -35.74 -17.67
CA GLY A 177 12.74 -37.01 -16.95
C GLY A 177 13.57 -37.08 -15.66
N TRP A 178 13.83 -35.93 -15.04
CA TRP A 178 14.62 -35.84 -13.83
C TRP A 178 13.96 -36.53 -12.64
N LYS A 179 14.80 -37.08 -11.76
CA LYS A 179 14.39 -37.72 -10.53
C LYS A 179 15.41 -37.39 -9.44
N CYS A 180 14.94 -37.24 -8.21
CA CYS A 180 15.84 -37.04 -7.08
C CYS A 180 16.81 -38.21 -6.93
N ALA A 181 18.11 -37.92 -6.76
CA ALA A 181 19.13 -38.96 -6.57
C ALA A 181 18.96 -39.78 -5.27
N LYS A 182 18.30 -39.22 -4.25
CA LYS A 182 18.11 -39.83 -2.92
C LYS A 182 16.69 -40.40 -2.69
N CYS A 183 15.68 -40.10 -3.52
CA CYS A 183 14.31 -40.63 -3.37
C CYS A 183 13.52 -40.69 -4.68
N ASP A 184 12.24 -41.10 -4.59
CA ASP A 184 11.40 -41.31 -5.78
C ASP A 184 10.69 -40.07 -6.35
N LYS A 185 10.99 -38.86 -5.83
CA LYS A 185 10.37 -37.63 -6.30
C LYS A 185 10.84 -37.22 -7.69
N THR A 186 9.90 -36.76 -8.51
CA THR A 186 10.10 -36.30 -9.89
C THR A 186 9.75 -34.82 -10.07
N ASP A 187 9.25 -34.18 -9.01
CA ASP A 187 8.78 -32.80 -8.94
C ASP A 187 9.61 -31.98 -7.93
N ASN A 188 9.71 -30.66 -8.12
CA ASN A 188 10.45 -29.73 -7.23
C ASN A 188 11.92 -30.14 -7.02
N LEU A 189 12.59 -30.32 -8.14
CA LEU A 189 13.97 -30.77 -8.20
C LEU A 189 14.92 -29.59 -8.38
N TRP A 190 15.99 -29.60 -7.60
CA TRP A 190 17.03 -28.59 -7.58
C TRP A 190 18.32 -29.23 -8.07
N LEU A 191 18.91 -28.63 -9.10
CA LEU A 191 20.22 -29.00 -9.62
C LEU A 191 21.27 -28.15 -8.90
N ASN A 192 22.18 -28.80 -8.17
CA ASN A 192 23.31 -28.10 -7.58
C ASN A 192 24.30 -27.71 -8.69
N LEU A 193 24.64 -26.42 -8.76
CA LEU A 193 25.47 -25.87 -9.83
C LEU A 193 26.96 -26.20 -9.67
N THR A 194 27.40 -26.75 -8.53
CA THR A 194 28.79 -27.14 -8.28
C THR A 194 29.08 -28.56 -8.76
N ASP A 195 28.24 -29.55 -8.44
CA ASP A 195 28.54 -30.97 -8.70
C ASP A 195 27.54 -31.70 -9.61
N GLY A 196 26.47 -31.01 -10.04
CA GLY A 196 25.47 -31.55 -10.96
C GLY A 196 24.46 -32.50 -10.32
N MET A 197 24.42 -32.59 -8.99
CA MET A 197 23.48 -33.46 -8.27
C MET A 197 22.04 -32.90 -8.33
N ILE A 198 21.09 -33.78 -8.66
CA ILE A 198 19.66 -33.45 -8.74
C ILE A 198 18.94 -33.95 -7.48
N LEU A 199 18.40 -33.03 -6.68
CA LEU A 199 17.85 -33.34 -5.36
C LEU A 199 16.52 -32.62 -5.14
N CYS A 200 15.60 -33.27 -4.43
CA CYS A 200 14.31 -32.64 -4.12
C CYS A 200 14.48 -31.53 -3.08
N GLY A 201 13.66 -30.48 -3.20
CA GLY A 201 13.68 -29.29 -2.34
C GLY A 201 13.29 -29.54 -0.88
N ARG A 202 13.04 -28.44 -0.16
CA ARG A 202 12.71 -28.48 1.27
C ARG A 202 11.37 -29.18 1.53
N LYS A 203 11.27 -29.85 2.68
CA LYS A 203 10.05 -30.48 3.20
C LYS A 203 9.28 -29.43 3.99
N ASN A 204 8.03 -29.22 3.61
CA ASN A 204 7.15 -28.30 4.32
C ASN A 204 6.54 -29.00 5.55
N TRP A 205 6.07 -28.21 6.52
CA TRP A 205 5.54 -28.71 7.79
C TRP A 205 4.22 -29.49 7.65
N ASP A 206 3.50 -29.27 6.55
CA ASP A 206 2.26 -29.96 6.13
C ASP A 206 2.52 -31.29 5.40
N GLY A 207 3.79 -31.67 5.20
CA GLY A 207 4.18 -32.88 4.48
C GLY A 207 4.29 -32.72 2.96
N SER A 208 3.93 -31.54 2.42
CA SER A 208 4.12 -31.21 1.01
C SER A 208 5.56 -30.76 0.72
N GLY A 209 5.90 -30.56 -0.56
CA GLY A 209 7.24 -30.15 -0.98
C GLY A 209 8.19 -31.31 -1.31
N GLY A 210 9.48 -31.13 -1.02
CA GLY A 210 10.51 -32.15 -1.17
C GLY A 210 10.84 -32.86 0.16
N ASN A 211 11.95 -33.61 0.20
CA ASN A 211 12.38 -34.38 1.38
C ASN A 211 13.66 -33.80 2.01
N ASN A 212 13.92 -32.50 1.87
CA ASN A 212 15.13 -31.82 2.37
C ASN A 212 16.46 -32.34 1.79
N HIS A 213 16.45 -33.08 0.69
CA HIS A 213 17.67 -33.66 0.15
C HIS A 213 18.63 -32.61 -0.42
N ALA A 214 18.12 -31.54 -1.03
CA ALA A 214 18.96 -30.48 -1.60
C ALA A 214 19.67 -29.67 -0.50
N ILE A 215 18.97 -29.29 0.57
CA ILE A 215 19.58 -28.62 1.74
C ILE A 215 20.48 -29.57 2.55
N GLY A 216 20.12 -30.85 2.67
CA GLY A 216 20.98 -31.85 3.29
C GLY A 216 22.30 -32.02 2.55
N HIS A 217 22.26 -31.98 1.22
CA HIS A 217 23.46 -32.01 0.39
C HIS A 217 24.32 -30.76 0.54
N TYR A 218 23.72 -29.57 0.62
CA TYR A 218 24.44 -28.35 0.97
C TYR A 218 25.12 -28.47 2.35
N ASN A 219 24.43 -28.97 3.36
CA ASN A 219 25.01 -29.14 4.71
C ASN A 219 26.18 -30.16 4.74
N GLU A 220 26.17 -31.15 3.84
CA GLU A 220 27.23 -32.16 3.71
C GLU A 220 28.44 -31.65 2.90
N THR A 221 28.22 -30.83 1.87
CA THR A 221 29.23 -30.47 0.87
C THR A 221 29.70 -29.02 0.91
N GLY A 222 28.85 -28.10 1.41
CA GLY A 222 29.05 -26.66 1.35
C GLY A 222 28.78 -26.01 -0.01
N TYR A 223 28.17 -26.72 -0.97
CA TYR A 223 27.97 -26.21 -2.33
C TYR A 223 26.82 -25.20 -2.44
N PRO A 224 27.10 -23.92 -2.74
CA PRO A 224 26.24 -22.80 -2.34
C PRO A 224 25.00 -22.58 -3.21
N LEU A 225 25.07 -22.86 -4.51
CA LEU A 225 24.03 -22.48 -5.47
C LEU A 225 23.32 -23.68 -6.08
N ALA A 226 22.00 -23.59 -6.18
CA ALA A 226 21.19 -24.55 -6.91
C ALA A 226 20.12 -23.85 -7.77
N VAL A 227 19.87 -24.39 -8.95
CA VAL A 227 18.84 -23.92 -9.87
C VAL A 227 17.66 -24.90 -9.88
N LYS A 228 16.43 -24.38 -9.90
CA LYS A 228 15.23 -25.20 -9.95
C LYS A 228 14.98 -25.72 -11.37
N LEU A 229 15.02 -27.04 -11.51
CA LEU A 229 14.74 -27.71 -12.79
C LEU A 229 13.26 -27.51 -13.15
N GLY A 230 12.99 -27.16 -14.41
CA GLY A 230 11.65 -26.81 -14.90
C GLY A 230 11.34 -25.31 -14.92
N THR A 231 12.17 -24.46 -14.29
CA THR A 231 12.08 -23.00 -14.39
C THR A 231 13.03 -22.37 -15.41
N ILE A 232 13.93 -23.17 -15.98
CA ILE A 232 14.94 -22.74 -16.95
C ILE A 232 14.28 -22.52 -18.32
N THR A 233 14.45 -21.32 -18.89
CA THR A 233 13.96 -20.97 -20.23
C THR A 233 15.05 -20.29 -21.06
N ALA A 234 14.71 -19.90 -22.30
CA ALA A 234 15.58 -19.06 -23.14
C ALA A 234 15.90 -17.69 -22.50
N ASP A 235 15.04 -17.21 -21.60
CA ASP A 235 15.32 -16.07 -20.71
C ASP A 235 15.86 -16.61 -19.37
N LEU A 236 17.16 -16.44 -19.17
CA LEU A 236 17.88 -16.96 -17.99
C LEU A 236 17.62 -16.11 -16.73
N ASP A 237 17.22 -14.86 -16.87
CA ASP A 237 16.84 -14.00 -15.75
C ASP A 237 15.55 -14.48 -15.07
N GLY A 238 14.72 -15.22 -15.83
CA GLY A 238 13.50 -15.87 -15.36
C GLY A 238 13.72 -17.20 -14.62
N ALA A 239 14.94 -17.75 -14.60
CA ALA A 239 15.24 -18.99 -13.89
C ALA A 239 15.28 -18.78 -12.37
N ASP A 240 14.83 -19.78 -11.61
CA ASP A 240 14.81 -19.73 -10.15
C ASP A 240 16.12 -20.30 -9.60
N VAL A 241 17.04 -19.41 -9.19
CA VAL A 241 18.34 -19.74 -8.59
C VAL A 241 18.29 -19.40 -7.11
N PHE A 242 18.62 -20.37 -6.28
CA PHE A 242 18.62 -20.25 -4.83
C PHE A 242 20.03 -20.36 -4.27
N SER A 243 20.35 -19.48 -3.31
CA SER A 243 21.61 -19.49 -2.59
C SER A 243 21.38 -19.99 -1.16
N TYR A 244 21.95 -21.14 -0.83
CA TYR A 244 21.84 -21.70 0.53
C TYR A 244 22.54 -20.87 1.61
N PRO A 245 23.73 -20.27 1.37
CA PRO A 245 24.37 -19.39 2.35
C PRO A 245 23.60 -18.08 2.60
N GLU A 246 22.97 -17.53 1.55
CA GLU A 246 22.22 -16.27 1.62
C GLU A 246 20.75 -16.50 2.01
N ASP A 247 20.31 -17.76 2.03
CA ASP A 247 18.93 -18.24 2.26
C ASP A 247 17.87 -17.50 1.43
N GLU A 248 18.25 -17.06 0.23
CA GLU A 248 17.47 -16.15 -0.63
C GLU A 248 17.52 -16.56 -2.10
N SER A 249 16.56 -16.06 -2.87
CA SER A 249 16.54 -16.19 -4.34
C SER A 249 17.42 -15.12 -4.98
N VAL A 250 18.39 -15.54 -5.79
CA VAL A 250 19.50 -14.70 -6.26
C VAL A 250 19.59 -14.67 -7.79
N LEU A 251 20.35 -13.72 -8.34
CA LEU A 251 20.79 -13.78 -9.74
C LEU A 251 22.17 -14.41 -9.84
N ASP A 252 22.32 -15.24 -10.87
CA ASP A 252 23.59 -15.77 -11.32
C ASP A 252 23.88 -15.26 -12.74
N PRO A 253 24.72 -14.21 -12.88
CA PRO A 253 25.10 -13.65 -14.19
C PRO A 253 25.81 -14.66 -15.11
N HIS A 254 26.35 -15.75 -14.56
CA HIS A 254 27.05 -16.80 -15.31
C HIS A 254 26.23 -18.09 -15.43
N LEU A 255 24.92 -18.05 -15.16
CA LEU A 255 24.06 -19.22 -15.18
C LEU A 255 24.14 -19.99 -16.51
N ALA A 256 24.25 -19.29 -17.64
CA ALA A 256 24.45 -19.91 -18.95
C ALA A 256 25.69 -20.82 -19.01
N GLN A 257 26.81 -20.35 -18.44
CA GLN A 257 28.07 -21.08 -18.39
C GLN A 257 27.97 -22.26 -17.42
N HIS A 258 27.35 -22.03 -16.25
CA HIS A 258 27.16 -23.07 -15.25
C HIS A 258 26.25 -24.21 -15.74
N LEU A 259 25.20 -23.91 -16.49
CA LEU A 259 24.31 -24.90 -17.11
C LEU A 259 25.00 -25.65 -18.26
N ALA A 260 25.76 -24.93 -19.10
CA ALA A 260 26.51 -25.52 -20.21
C ALA A 260 27.55 -26.55 -19.74
N PHE A 261 28.14 -26.35 -18.57
CA PHE A 261 29.09 -27.29 -17.96
C PHE A 261 28.49 -28.70 -17.76
N PHE A 262 27.20 -28.78 -17.41
CA PHE A 262 26.49 -30.06 -17.25
C PHE A 262 25.78 -30.54 -18.53
N GLY A 263 26.04 -29.89 -19.68
CA GLY A 263 25.48 -30.26 -20.98
C GLY A 263 24.03 -29.83 -21.19
N ILE A 264 23.53 -28.85 -20.42
CA ILE A 264 22.15 -28.33 -20.55
C ILE A 264 22.13 -27.19 -21.58
N ASP A 265 21.46 -27.41 -22.71
CA ASP A 265 21.16 -26.37 -23.71
C ASP A 265 19.82 -25.69 -23.37
N PHE A 266 19.90 -24.52 -22.74
CA PHE A 266 18.75 -23.75 -22.30
C PHE A 266 17.90 -23.16 -23.44
N SER A 267 18.45 -23.08 -24.66
CA SER A 267 17.77 -22.52 -25.85
C SER A 267 16.53 -23.30 -26.27
N SER A 268 16.45 -24.58 -25.87
CA SER A 268 15.37 -25.52 -26.24
C SER A 268 14.39 -25.79 -25.09
N LEU A 269 14.66 -25.29 -23.88
CA LEU A 269 13.86 -25.53 -22.69
C LEU A 269 12.72 -24.53 -22.56
N GLN A 270 11.56 -25.04 -22.17
CA GLN A 270 10.37 -24.25 -21.85
C GLN A 270 10.06 -24.40 -20.38
N LYS A 271 9.46 -23.37 -19.78
CA LYS A 271 9.03 -23.41 -18.38
C LYS A 271 7.97 -24.51 -18.22
N THR A 272 8.30 -25.56 -17.47
CA THR A 272 7.43 -26.72 -17.19
C THR A 272 7.05 -26.83 -15.72
N GLU A 273 7.75 -26.11 -14.83
CA GLU A 273 7.41 -25.98 -13.42
C GLU A 273 7.28 -24.50 -13.01
N MET A 274 6.41 -24.26 -12.03
CA MET A 274 6.26 -22.96 -11.38
C MET A 274 7.50 -22.63 -10.54
N THR A 275 7.85 -21.34 -10.44
CA THR A 275 8.89 -20.86 -9.51
C THR A 275 8.50 -21.17 -8.07
N THR A 276 9.43 -21.08 -7.13
CA THR A 276 9.14 -21.38 -5.72
C THR A 276 8.06 -20.46 -5.15
N ALA A 277 8.12 -19.17 -5.49
CA ALA A 277 7.09 -18.19 -5.15
C ALA A 277 5.72 -18.50 -5.81
N GLU A 278 5.70 -18.88 -7.09
CA GLU A 278 4.46 -19.25 -7.79
C GLU A 278 3.83 -20.53 -7.21
N ARG A 279 4.66 -21.50 -6.80
CA ARG A 279 4.18 -22.77 -6.26
C ARG A 279 3.69 -22.63 -4.81
N GLU A 280 4.31 -21.77 -4.02
CA GLU A 280 3.80 -21.38 -2.69
C GLU A 280 2.46 -20.65 -2.80
N LEU A 281 2.27 -19.87 -3.86
CA LEU A 281 0.97 -19.32 -4.22
C LEU A 281 0.01 -20.49 -4.52
N ASP A 282 0.31 -21.32 -5.52
CA ASP A 282 -0.57 -22.39 -6.04
C ASP A 282 -0.97 -23.43 -4.97
N GLN A 283 -0.03 -23.89 -4.14
CA GLN A 283 -0.30 -24.88 -3.07
C GLN A 283 -1.22 -24.34 -1.97
N ASN A 284 -1.24 -23.02 -1.74
CA ASN A 284 -2.16 -22.36 -0.81
C ASN A 284 -3.47 -21.89 -1.46
N THR A 285 -3.62 -22.00 -2.79
CA THR A 285 -4.67 -21.30 -3.54
C THR A 285 -5.99 -22.04 -3.70
N ASN A 286 -6.04 -23.37 -3.82
CA ASN A 286 -7.24 -23.96 -4.43
C ASN A 286 -8.53 -23.93 -3.61
N PHE A 287 -8.49 -23.74 -2.28
CA PHE A 287 -9.72 -23.71 -1.47
C PHE A 287 -10.26 -22.27 -1.26
N ASP A 288 -9.41 -21.35 -0.82
CA ASP A 288 -9.82 -19.98 -0.52
C ASP A 288 -10.13 -19.17 -1.79
N TRP A 289 -9.43 -19.43 -2.89
CA TRP A 289 -9.72 -18.77 -4.17
C TRP A 289 -11.11 -19.14 -4.68
N ASN A 290 -11.48 -20.42 -4.62
CA ASN A 290 -12.81 -20.90 -4.98
C ASN A 290 -13.94 -20.34 -4.11
N ARG A 291 -13.68 -20.08 -2.82
CA ARG A 291 -14.70 -19.51 -1.94
C ARG A 291 -14.78 -17.98 -2.01
N ILE A 292 -13.66 -17.27 -2.13
CA ILE A 292 -13.63 -15.80 -2.13
C ILE A 292 -13.91 -15.22 -3.52
N GLN A 293 -13.46 -15.89 -4.58
CA GLN A 293 -13.81 -15.51 -5.96
C GLN A 293 -15.09 -16.18 -6.44
N GLU A 294 -15.72 -17.02 -5.60
CA GLU A 294 -16.83 -17.89 -5.98
C GLU A 294 -16.50 -18.77 -7.21
N SER A 295 -15.21 -19.06 -7.48
CA SER A 295 -14.80 -19.78 -8.68
C SER A 295 -15.33 -21.22 -8.66
N GLY A 296 -16.23 -21.50 -9.61
CA GLY A 296 -17.10 -22.68 -9.66
C GLY A 296 -18.58 -22.33 -9.86
N GLN A 297 -18.98 -21.09 -9.60
CA GLN A 297 -20.27 -20.53 -10.02
C GLN A 297 -20.05 -19.60 -11.22
N GLU A 298 -20.91 -19.66 -12.24
CA GLU A 298 -20.95 -18.62 -13.28
C GLU A 298 -21.34 -17.29 -12.60
N VAL A 299 -20.33 -16.47 -12.30
CA VAL A 299 -20.52 -15.11 -11.80
C VAL A 299 -21.07 -14.28 -12.97
N GLU A 300 -22.27 -13.76 -12.80
CA GLU A 300 -22.90 -12.89 -13.81
C GLU A 300 -22.09 -11.58 -13.91
N PRO A 301 -21.48 -11.27 -15.06
CA PRO A 301 -20.69 -10.05 -15.22
C PRO A 301 -21.59 -8.83 -15.16
N LEU A 302 -21.15 -7.79 -14.43
CA LEU A 302 -21.88 -6.54 -14.29
C LEU A 302 -21.21 -5.41 -15.08
N PHE A 303 -22.05 -4.55 -15.64
CA PHE A 303 -21.64 -3.43 -16.50
C PHE A 303 -22.42 -2.17 -16.13
N GLY A 304 -21.87 -1.02 -16.51
CA GLY A 304 -22.51 0.29 -16.38
C GLY A 304 -21.99 1.14 -15.21
N PRO A 305 -22.72 2.22 -14.86
CA PRO A 305 -22.29 3.19 -13.85
C PRO A 305 -22.00 2.54 -12.49
N GLY A 306 -20.80 2.75 -11.95
CA GLY A 306 -20.38 2.20 -10.66
C GLY A 306 -19.94 0.73 -10.68
N TYR A 307 -19.85 0.13 -11.87
CA TYR A 307 -19.46 -1.27 -12.12
C TYR A 307 -18.19 -1.39 -12.98
N THR A 308 -17.34 -0.36 -13.02
CA THR A 308 -16.05 -0.40 -13.72
C THR A 308 -14.99 -1.16 -12.90
N GLY A 309 -14.28 -2.09 -13.53
CA GLY A 309 -13.14 -2.80 -12.96
C GLY A 309 -11.83 -2.00 -13.08
N LEU A 310 -10.87 -2.29 -12.19
CA LEU A 310 -9.55 -1.66 -12.18
C LEU A 310 -8.50 -2.65 -12.65
N VAL A 311 -7.82 -2.34 -13.76
CA VAL A 311 -6.79 -3.23 -14.33
C VAL A 311 -5.59 -3.33 -13.39
N ASN A 312 -5.14 -4.56 -13.14
CA ASN A 312 -3.95 -4.82 -12.32
C ASN A 312 -2.68 -4.33 -13.03
N LEU A 313 -1.88 -3.52 -12.35
CA LEU A 313 -0.65 -2.90 -12.86
C LEU A 313 0.61 -3.71 -12.51
N GLY A 314 0.45 -4.89 -11.91
CA GLY A 314 1.50 -5.65 -11.22
C GLY A 314 1.36 -5.43 -9.72
N ASN A 315 0.77 -6.41 -9.02
CA ASN A 315 0.52 -6.42 -7.58
C ASN A 315 -0.31 -5.23 -7.05
N SER A 316 -1.13 -4.57 -7.88
CA SER A 316 -1.91 -3.39 -7.47
C SER A 316 -3.30 -3.70 -6.90
N CYS A 317 -3.58 -4.95 -6.54
CA CYS A 317 -4.91 -5.38 -6.07
C CYS A 317 -5.29 -4.75 -4.72
N TYR A 318 -4.33 -4.44 -3.84
CA TYR A 318 -4.56 -3.70 -2.59
C TYR A 318 -5.15 -2.30 -2.86
N LEU A 319 -4.63 -1.61 -3.88
CA LEU A 319 -5.11 -0.32 -4.34
C LEU A 319 -6.49 -0.47 -4.97
N ALA A 320 -6.64 -1.45 -5.87
CA ALA A 320 -7.91 -1.67 -6.57
C ALA A 320 -9.05 -1.94 -5.58
N ALA A 321 -8.89 -2.89 -4.66
CA ALA A 321 -9.91 -3.26 -3.68
C ALA A 321 -10.27 -2.08 -2.76
N THR A 322 -9.28 -1.33 -2.28
CA THR A 322 -9.49 -0.18 -1.41
C THR A 322 -10.25 0.94 -2.13
N MET A 323 -9.82 1.31 -3.34
CA MET A 323 -10.43 2.41 -4.09
C MET A 323 -11.86 2.10 -4.52
N GLN A 324 -12.17 0.84 -4.85
CA GLN A 324 -13.55 0.43 -5.19
C GLN A 324 -14.53 0.70 -4.04
N ILE A 325 -14.14 0.42 -2.80
CA ILE A 325 -14.99 0.68 -1.62
C ILE A 325 -15.05 2.17 -1.30
N VAL A 326 -13.91 2.86 -1.31
CA VAL A 326 -13.86 4.31 -1.00
C VAL A 326 -14.79 5.10 -1.92
N PHE A 327 -14.75 4.88 -3.23
CA PHE A 327 -15.64 5.57 -4.17
C PHE A 327 -17.10 5.09 -4.14
N SER A 328 -17.39 4.03 -3.38
CA SER A 328 -18.76 3.61 -3.06
C SER A 328 -19.34 4.36 -1.86
N THR A 329 -18.52 5.09 -1.11
CA THR A 329 -19.00 5.96 -0.01
C THR A 329 -19.57 7.27 -0.56
N ARG A 330 -20.62 7.77 0.08
CA ARG A 330 -21.32 8.99 -0.36
C ARG A 330 -20.41 10.22 -0.34
N SER A 331 -19.48 10.31 0.60
CA SER A 331 -18.59 11.47 0.77
C SER A 331 -17.66 11.63 -0.44
N PHE A 332 -16.96 10.56 -0.82
CA PHE A 332 -16.07 10.56 -1.98
C PHE A 332 -16.84 10.68 -3.29
N TYR A 333 -17.97 9.97 -3.41
CA TYR A 333 -18.89 10.11 -4.54
C TYR A 333 -19.36 11.55 -4.73
N SER A 334 -19.77 12.21 -3.64
CA SER A 334 -20.28 13.58 -3.69
C SER A 334 -19.17 14.56 -4.07
N ARG A 335 -17.99 14.41 -3.47
CA ARG A 335 -16.86 15.33 -3.64
C ARG A 335 -16.23 15.30 -5.04
N TYR A 336 -15.96 14.11 -5.57
CA TYR A 336 -15.14 13.92 -6.78
C TYR A 336 -15.92 13.53 -8.04
N TYR A 337 -17.22 13.24 -7.93
CA TYR A 337 -18.06 12.89 -9.07
C TYR A 337 -19.31 13.78 -9.20
N MET A 338 -20.10 13.96 -8.14
CA MET A 338 -21.33 14.78 -8.24
C MET A 338 -21.07 16.29 -8.25
N ASN A 339 -20.24 16.79 -7.32
CA ASN A 339 -20.03 18.23 -7.14
C ASN A 339 -18.86 18.77 -7.95
N GLN A 340 -18.00 17.90 -8.49
CA GLN A 340 -16.81 18.28 -9.23
C GLN A 340 -16.81 17.58 -10.58
N SER A 341 -16.81 18.36 -11.67
CA SER A 341 -16.65 17.83 -13.03
C SER A 341 -15.16 17.76 -13.42
N LEU A 342 -14.83 16.92 -14.40
CA LEU A 342 -13.48 16.85 -14.98
C LEU A 342 -12.95 18.22 -15.44
N LYS A 343 -13.81 19.05 -16.07
CA LYS A 343 -13.43 20.39 -16.53
C LYS A 343 -13.08 21.31 -15.34
N MET A 344 -13.93 21.36 -14.32
CA MET A 344 -13.69 22.18 -13.12
C MET A 344 -12.42 21.74 -12.37
N ALA A 345 -12.19 20.43 -12.24
CA ALA A 345 -10.96 19.90 -11.65
C ALA A 345 -9.72 20.30 -12.47
N PHE A 346 -9.79 20.19 -13.80
CA PHE A 346 -8.68 20.58 -14.67
C PHE A 346 -8.40 22.08 -14.64
N GLU A 347 -9.42 22.94 -14.58
CA GLU A 347 -9.25 24.38 -14.43
C GLU A 347 -8.58 24.76 -13.11
N ALA A 348 -8.95 24.07 -12.02
CA ALA A 348 -8.38 24.29 -10.69
C ALA A 348 -6.96 23.70 -10.52
N ALA A 349 -6.64 22.62 -11.23
CA ALA A 349 -5.34 21.97 -11.16
C ALA A 349 -4.20 22.89 -11.58
N ALA A 350 -2.99 22.59 -11.10
CA ALA A 350 -1.76 23.26 -11.52
C ALA A 350 -1.52 23.14 -13.05
N ALA A 351 -0.39 23.69 -13.53
CA ALA A 351 -0.06 23.64 -14.96
C ALA A 351 0.01 22.21 -15.51
N ASP A 352 0.40 21.23 -14.69
CA ASP A 352 0.42 19.82 -15.03
C ASP A 352 -0.66 19.06 -14.21
N PRO A 353 -1.74 18.55 -14.84
CA PRO A 353 -2.79 17.80 -14.15
C PRO A 353 -2.35 16.39 -13.70
N THR A 354 -1.24 15.87 -14.20
CA THR A 354 -0.78 14.50 -13.90
C THR A 354 -0.15 14.37 -12.53
N VAL A 355 0.26 15.48 -11.91
CA VAL A 355 0.84 15.54 -10.56
C VAL A 355 -0.16 16.05 -9.51
N ASP A 356 -1.34 16.48 -9.92
CA ASP A 356 -2.38 17.01 -9.03
C ASP A 356 -3.28 15.88 -8.52
N LEU A 357 -3.24 15.62 -7.20
CA LEU A 357 -3.99 14.53 -6.58
C LEU A 357 -5.50 14.69 -6.75
N ASN A 358 -6.04 15.90 -6.59
CA ASN A 358 -7.48 16.14 -6.72
C ASN A 358 -7.96 15.90 -8.16
N MET A 359 -7.15 16.25 -9.15
CA MET A 359 -7.41 15.96 -10.55
C MET A 359 -7.39 14.46 -10.83
N GLN A 360 -6.38 13.73 -10.35
CA GLN A 360 -6.30 12.28 -10.52
C GLN A 360 -7.41 11.53 -9.77
N LEU A 361 -7.85 12.03 -8.60
CA LEU A 361 -9.01 11.48 -7.89
C LEU A 361 -10.33 11.74 -8.64
N THR A 362 -10.50 12.93 -9.20
CA THR A 362 -11.67 13.25 -10.03
C THR A 362 -11.69 12.37 -11.28
N LYS A 363 -10.55 12.19 -11.95
CA LYS A 363 -10.38 11.28 -13.09
C LYS A 363 -10.77 9.85 -12.72
N LEU A 364 -10.23 9.32 -11.61
CA LEU A 364 -10.54 7.98 -11.13
C LEU A 364 -12.02 7.82 -10.77
N ALA A 365 -12.62 8.80 -10.08
CA ALA A 365 -14.04 8.80 -9.73
C ALA A 365 -14.94 8.72 -10.97
N HIS A 366 -14.67 9.55 -11.99
CA HIS A 366 -15.42 9.49 -13.24
C HIS A 366 -15.20 8.19 -13.99
N GLY A 367 -13.98 7.64 -13.98
CA GLY A 367 -13.69 6.33 -14.57
C GLY A 367 -14.52 5.21 -13.95
N LEU A 368 -14.65 5.22 -12.61
CA LEU A 368 -15.39 4.21 -11.86
C LEU A 368 -16.91 4.38 -11.93
N LEU A 369 -17.40 5.62 -11.89
CA LEU A 369 -18.80 5.92 -11.61
C LEU A 369 -19.62 6.28 -12.87
N SER A 370 -18.98 6.74 -13.95
CA SER A 370 -19.72 7.18 -15.17
C SER A 370 -20.34 6.04 -15.97
N GLY A 371 -19.74 4.85 -15.94
CA GLY A 371 -20.11 3.72 -16.79
C GLY A 371 -19.50 3.74 -18.19
N THR A 372 -18.79 4.80 -18.59
CA THR A 372 -18.16 4.93 -19.92
C THR A 372 -17.18 3.79 -20.22
N TYR A 373 -16.48 3.30 -19.20
CA TYR A 373 -15.45 2.27 -19.32
C TYR A 373 -15.93 0.88 -18.84
N SER A 374 -17.22 0.75 -18.54
CA SER A 374 -17.86 -0.49 -18.10
C SER A 374 -18.86 -0.95 -19.16
N VAL A 375 -18.35 -1.27 -20.35
CA VAL A 375 -19.13 -1.70 -21.51
C VAL A 375 -18.75 -3.14 -21.86
N PRO A 376 -19.72 -4.02 -22.20
CA PRO A 376 -19.42 -5.38 -22.60
C PRO A 376 -18.66 -5.42 -23.93
N ALA A 377 -17.43 -5.89 -23.90
CA ALA A 377 -16.70 -6.28 -25.10
C ALA A 377 -17.20 -7.65 -25.55
N LEU A 378 -17.82 -7.72 -26.73
CA LEU A 378 -18.11 -8.98 -27.40
C LEU A 378 -16.82 -9.47 -28.05
N GLU A 379 -16.12 -10.40 -27.40
CA GLU A 379 -15.18 -11.25 -28.12
C GLU A 379 -16.01 -12.15 -29.03
N LYS A 380 -15.91 -11.93 -30.35
CA LYS A 380 -16.34 -12.95 -31.32
C LYS A 380 -15.30 -14.05 -31.26
N ASP A 381 -15.54 -15.07 -30.45
CA ASP A 381 -14.83 -16.34 -30.58
C ASP A 381 -15.19 -16.94 -31.93
N ASP A 382 -14.35 -16.70 -32.94
CA ASP A 382 -14.35 -17.44 -34.19
C ASP A 382 -13.75 -18.84 -33.95
N VAL A 383 -14.50 -19.70 -33.27
CA VAL A 383 -14.27 -21.14 -33.33
C VAL A 383 -15.60 -21.86 -33.54
N ALA A 384 -15.68 -22.57 -34.66
CA ALA A 384 -16.79 -23.40 -35.11
C ALA A 384 -17.08 -24.62 -34.20
N ASN A 385 -17.29 -24.40 -32.90
CA ASN A 385 -17.86 -25.35 -31.95
C ASN A 385 -18.95 -24.67 -31.10
N ALA A 386 -19.77 -23.85 -31.74
CA ALA A 386 -20.99 -23.31 -31.15
C ALA A 386 -22.07 -24.41 -31.06
N ALA A 387 -22.01 -25.17 -29.97
CA ALA A 387 -23.20 -25.84 -29.45
C ALA A 387 -23.42 -25.66 -27.95
N ASN A 388 -22.44 -25.19 -27.14
CA ASN A 388 -22.61 -25.12 -25.67
C ASN A 388 -21.80 -24.06 -24.90
N SER A 389 -21.21 -23.03 -25.51
CA SER A 389 -20.54 -21.95 -24.75
C SER A 389 -21.19 -20.59 -25.02
N THR A 390 -21.85 -20.04 -24.01
CA THR A 390 -22.31 -18.64 -23.98
C THR A 390 -21.11 -17.70 -24.03
N PRO A 391 -21.08 -16.68 -24.91
CA PRO A 391 -19.99 -15.71 -24.96
C PRO A 391 -19.93 -14.93 -23.64
N ILE A 392 -18.83 -15.04 -22.91
CA ILE A 392 -18.61 -14.32 -21.66
C ILE A 392 -18.22 -12.89 -22.02
N ALA A 393 -19.18 -11.97 -21.96
CA ALA A 393 -18.88 -10.55 -22.08
C ALA A 393 -17.92 -10.14 -20.96
N LYS A 394 -16.80 -9.50 -21.31
CA LYS A 394 -15.83 -8.92 -20.37
C LYS A 394 -15.75 -7.41 -20.58
N GLN A 395 -15.39 -6.67 -19.53
CA GLN A 395 -15.02 -5.26 -19.66
C GLN A 395 -13.49 -5.14 -19.76
N GLU A 396 -12.99 -4.13 -20.46
CA GLU A 396 -11.54 -3.84 -20.51
C GLU A 396 -11.04 -3.21 -19.19
N GLY A 397 -11.93 -2.56 -18.43
CA GLY A 397 -11.60 -1.86 -17.19
C GLY A 397 -10.78 -0.59 -17.41
N ILE A 398 -10.33 0.03 -16.32
CA ILE A 398 -9.45 1.20 -16.37
C ILE A 398 -8.13 0.93 -15.63
N PRO A 399 -6.96 1.27 -16.20
CA PRO A 399 -5.68 1.16 -15.53
C PRO A 399 -5.35 2.44 -14.73
N PRO A 400 -5.35 2.45 -13.39
CA PRO A 400 -5.15 3.67 -12.60
C PRO A 400 -3.68 4.10 -12.47
N ARG A 401 -2.94 4.15 -13.60
CA ARG A 401 -1.48 4.38 -13.63
C ARG A 401 -1.09 5.76 -13.10
N MET A 402 -1.68 6.81 -13.65
CA MET A 402 -1.40 8.19 -13.24
C MET A 402 -1.78 8.42 -11.78
N PHE A 403 -2.91 7.87 -11.33
CA PHE A 403 -3.31 7.92 -9.93
C PHE A 403 -2.28 7.22 -9.02
N LYS A 404 -1.86 5.99 -9.37
CA LYS A 404 -0.83 5.26 -8.61
C LYS A 404 0.46 6.08 -8.53
N ALA A 405 0.90 6.68 -9.63
CA ALA A 405 2.13 7.48 -9.67
C ALA A 405 2.09 8.68 -8.72
N VAL A 406 0.94 9.38 -8.63
CA VAL A 406 0.77 10.53 -7.72
C VAL A 406 0.65 10.10 -6.28
N ILE A 407 -0.24 9.15 -5.98
CA ILE A 407 -0.49 8.75 -4.59
C ILE A 407 0.73 8.08 -3.97
N ALA A 408 1.54 7.38 -4.77
CA ALA A 408 2.76 6.74 -4.32
C ALA A 408 4.00 7.64 -4.38
N ALA A 409 3.87 8.88 -4.85
CA ALA A 409 4.99 9.78 -5.01
C ALA A 409 5.72 9.94 -3.67
N SER A 410 7.03 9.71 -3.69
CA SER A 410 7.91 9.80 -2.51
C SER A 410 7.64 8.81 -1.38
N HIS A 411 6.77 7.80 -1.56
CA HIS A 411 6.58 6.73 -0.58
C HIS A 411 7.48 5.52 -0.89
N PRO A 412 8.31 5.03 0.06
CA PRO A 412 9.26 3.95 -0.21
C PRO A 412 8.59 2.65 -0.65
N GLU A 413 7.47 2.28 -0.03
CA GLU A 413 6.75 1.04 -0.36
C GLU A 413 5.85 1.18 -1.61
N PHE A 414 4.87 2.10 -1.60
CA PHE A 414 3.89 2.21 -2.68
C PHE A 414 4.45 2.64 -4.04
N SER A 415 5.64 3.26 -4.07
CA SER A 415 6.32 3.61 -5.34
C SER A 415 6.84 2.38 -6.09
N THR A 416 6.96 1.24 -5.40
CA THR A 416 7.35 -0.04 -5.99
C THR A 416 6.17 -0.75 -6.66
N MET A 417 6.47 -1.86 -7.34
CA MET A 417 5.47 -2.79 -7.91
C MET A 417 5.30 -4.05 -7.04
N ARG A 418 5.69 -3.99 -5.76
CA ARG A 418 5.54 -5.10 -4.82
C ARG A 418 4.10 -5.21 -4.31
N GLN A 419 3.79 -6.36 -3.71
CA GLN A 419 2.57 -6.52 -2.94
C GLN A 419 2.65 -5.68 -1.67
N GLN A 420 1.54 -5.04 -1.31
CA GLN A 420 1.45 -4.13 -0.17
C GLN A 420 0.18 -4.39 0.62
N ASP A 421 0.16 -3.93 1.87
CA ASP A 421 -0.98 -4.08 2.76
C ASP A 421 -2.11 -3.06 2.46
N ALA A 422 -3.36 -3.55 2.45
CA ALA A 422 -4.51 -2.70 2.13
C ALA A 422 -4.86 -1.70 3.24
N LEU A 423 -4.59 -2.01 4.51
CA LEU A 423 -4.79 -1.08 5.62
C LEU A 423 -3.80 0.07 5.55
N GLU A 424 -2.52 -0.26 5.35
CA GLU A 424 -1.45 0.73 5.23
C GLU A 424 -1.74 1.67 4.05
N PHE A 425 -2.12 1.12 2.89
CA PHE A 425 -2.52 1.94 1.74
C PHE A 425 -3.75 2.80 2.04
N PHE A 426 -4.77 2.29 2.73
CA PHE A 426 -5.95 3.06 3.10
C PHE A 426 -5.59 4.24 4.01
N LEU A 427 -4.77 4.04 5.04
CA LEU A 427 -4.33 5.10 5.95
C LEU A 427 -3.48 6.15 5.22
N HIS A 428 -2.51 5.71 4.40
CA HIS A 428 -1.72 6.61 3.56
C HIS A 428 -2.61 7.43 2.64
N PHE A 429 -3.59 6.79 2.00
CA PHE A 429 -4.56 7.46 1.14
C PHE A 429 -5.36 8.54 1.89
N ILE A 430 -5.88 8.23 3.07
CA ILE A 430 -6.64 9.18 3.89
C ILE A 430 -5.77 10.38 4.30
N ASP A 431 -4.53 10.16 4.73
CA ASP A 431 -3.58 11.23 5.07
C ASP A 431 -3.28 12.13 3.85
N GLN A 432 -3.05 11.57 2.67
CA GLN A 432 -2.84 12.36 1.45
C GLN A 432 -4.07 13.19 1.06
N VAL A 433 -5.28 12.67 1.26
CA VAL A 433 -6.52 13.40 0.98
C VAL A 433 -6.74 14.53 2.01
N GLU A 434 -6.45 14.29 3.29
CA GLU A 434 -6.54 15.32 4.34
C GLU A 434 -5.54 16.46 4.04
N ARG A 435 -4.29 16.13 3.68
CA ARG A 435 -3.27 17.10 3.26
C ARG A 435 -3.70 17.91 2.04
N ALA A 436 -4.26 17.26 1.02
CA ALA A 436 -4.71 17.92 -0.21
C ALA A 436 -5.93 18.84 -0.01
N ASN A 437 -6.67 18.70 1.10
CA ASN A 437 -7.83 19.53 1.44
C ASN A 437 -7.62 20.38 2.70
N ALA A 438 -6.39 20.51 3.22
CA ALA A 438 -6.08 21.27 4.44
C ALA A 438 -6.57 22.73 4.39
N GLY A 439 -6.52 23.38 3.23
CA GLY A 439 -7.02 24.75 3.03
C GLY A 439 -8.56 24.87 2.91
N ASN A 440 -9.28 23.76 2.73
CA ASN A 440 -10.74 23.74 2.53
C ASN A 440 -11.38 22.54 3.26
N PRO A 441 -11.36 22.54 4.60
CA PRO A 441 -11.76 21.41 5.43
C PRO A 441 -13.26 21.05 5.32
N GLU A 442 -14.12 21.90 4.79
CA GLU A 442 -15.53 21.57 4.52
C GLU A 442 -15.70 20.57 3.36
N PHE A 443 -14.77 20.55 2.42
CA PHE A 443 -14.80 19.69 1.24
C PHE A 443 -13.97 18.41 1.41
N ASP A 444 -13.41 18.18 2.60
CA ASP A 444 -12.59 17.01 2.88
C ASP A 444 -13.47 15.76 3.14
N PRO A 445 -13.49 14.78 2.23
CA PRO A 445 -14.29 13.57 2.40
C PRO A 445 -13.69 12.61 3.45
N SER A 446 -12.42 12.78 3.81
CA SER A 446 -11.71 11.93 4.78
C SER A 446 -12.35 11.98 6.17
N LYS A 447 -12.91 13.14 6.53
CA LYS A 447 -13.64 13.39 7.79
C LYS A 447 -14.79 12.44 8.04
N SER A 448 -15.39 11.87 6.98
CA SER A 448 -16.48 10.91 7.13
C SER A 448 -16.05 9.58 7.76
N PHE A 449 -14.74 9.29 7.78
CA PHE A 449 -14.14 8.16 8.49
C PHE A 449 -13.57 8.53 9.87
N LYS A 450 -13.39 9.83 10.15
CA LYS A 450 -12.72 10.33 11.36
C LYS A 450 -13.62 10.22 12.58
N PHE A 451 -13.07 9.68 13.68
CA PHE A 451 -13.75 9.62 14.97
C PHE A 451 -12.78 9.81 16.12
N GLY A 452 -13.30 10.11 17.31
CA GLY A 452 -12.50 10.27 18.51
C GLY A 452 -12.54 9.05 19.42
N ILE A 453 -11.39 8.74 20.01
CA ILE A 453 -11.20 7.72 21.04
C ILE A 453 -10.76 8.44 22.32
N GLU A 454 -11.38 8.10 23.44
CA GLU A 454 -10.95 8.52 24.76
C GLU A 454 -10.48 7.30 25.56
N GLU A 455 -9.25 7.40 26.04
CA GLU A 455 -8.63 6.42 26.93
C GLU A 455 -8.68 6.96 28.36
N ARG A 456 -9.35 6.24 29.25
CA ARG A 456 -9.41 6.53 30.68
C ARG A 456 -8.43 5.62 31.41
N LEU A 457 -7.46 6.21 32.10
CA LEU A 457 -6.50 5.56 32.99
C LEU A 457 -6.91 5.79 34.43
N GLN A 458 -6.92 4.74 35.24
CA GLN A 458 -7.19 4.80 36.67
C GLN A 458 -6.05 4.17 37.46
N CYS A 459 -5.46 4.93 38.36
CA CYS A 459 -4.42 4.42 39.25
C CYS A 459 -5.01 3.80 40.53
N PRO A 460 -4.24 3.01 41.30
CA PRO A 460 -4.71 2.41 42.55
C PRO A 460 -5.14 3.42 43.61
N SER A 461 -4.70 4.69 43.52
CA SER A 461 -5.14 5.76 44.42
C SER A 461 -6.57 6.24 44.17
N GLY A 462 -7.25 5.73 43.14
CA GLY A 462 -8.60 6.13 42.75
C GLY A 462 -8.64 7.32 41.79
N LYS A 463 -7.51 8.00 41.56
CA LYS A 463 -7.42 9.13 40.62
C LYS A 463 -7.31 8.68 39.17
N VAL A 464 -7.84 9.51 38.26
CA VAL A 464 -7.99 9.18 36.84
C VAL A 464 -7.31 10.18 35.91
N ALA A 465 -6.92 9.73 34.72
CA ALA A 465 -6.48 10.59 33.62
C ALA A 465 -7.22 10.20 32.34
N TYR A 466 -7.48 11.18 31.48
CA TYR A 466 -8.16 11.00 30.21
C TYR A 466 -7.22 11.45 29.08
N ASN A 467 -7.02 10.59 28.10
CA ASN A 467 -6.31 10.92 26.87
C ASN A 467 -7.27 10.82 25.70
N LYS A 468 -7.34 11.85 24.87
CA LYS A 468 -8.19 11.88 23.68
C LYS A 468 -7.33 11.87 22.44
N ARG A 469 -7.69 11.04 21.48
CA ARG A 469 -7.06 11.00 20.15
C ARG A 469 -8.10 10.82 19.07
N HIS A 470 -7.76 11.24 17.86
CA HIS A 470 -8.56 10.95 16.67
C HIS A 470 -8.00 9.72 15.97
N ASP A 471 -8.88 8.95 15.34
CA ASP A 471 -8.55 7.77 14.55
C ASP A 471 -9.49 7.67 13.34
N TYR A 472 -9.09 6.87 12.36
CA TYR A 472 -9.85 6.57 11.14
C TYR A 472 -10.29 5.10 11.09
N ILE A 473 -9.67 4.25 11.92
CA ILE A 473 -9.89 2.80 11.92
C ILE A 473 -10.07 2.28 13.35
N LEU A 474 -10.95 1.30 13.52
CA LEU A 474 -11.03 0.54 14.76
C LEU A 474 -10.33 -0.81 14.55
N SER A 475 -9.09 -0.91 15.03
CA SER A 475 -8.30 -2.14 14.95
C SER A 475 -8.65 -3.10 16.08
N LEU A 476 -9.31 -4.21 15.75
CA LEU A 476 -9.83 -5.16 16.71
C LEU A 476 -8.91 -6.37 16.86
N SER A 477 -8.57 -6.72 18.11
CA SER A 477 -7.92 -7.98 18.45
C SER A 477 -8.91 -9.14 18.33
N ILE A 478 -8.41 -10.32 17.97
CA ILE A 478 -9.23 -11.51 17.76
C ILE A 478 -9.03 -12.43 18.97
N PRO A 479 -9.99 -12.52 19.91
CA PRO A 479 -9.86 -13.37 21.09
C PRO A 479 -10.05 -14.84 20.71
N LEU A 480 -8.98 -15.52 20.26
CA LEU A 480 -9.01 -16.93 19.85
C LEU A 480 -9.59 -17.84 20.93
N HIS A 481 -9.11 -17.73 22.18
CA HIS A 481 -10.01 -17.36 23.28
C HIS A 481 -11.45 -17.93 23.33
N LYS A 482 -12.33 -17.15 22.71
CA LYS A 482 -13.78 -17.29 22.74
C LYS A 482 -14.32 -17.98 21.48
N ALA A 483 -13.46 -18.56 20.64
CA ALA A 483 -13.89 -19.20 19.41
C ALA A 483 -14.86 -20.37 19.68
N MET A 484 -15.97 -20.40 18.95
CA MET A 484 -17.09 -21.33 19.17
C MET A 484 -16.70 -22.78 18.88
N ASN A 485 -15.86 -23.00 17.88
CA ASN A 485 -15.49 -24.34 17.36
C ASN A 485 -14.24 -24.94 18.02
N LYS A 486 -13.83 -24.44 19.20
CA LYS A 486 -12.63 -24.92 19.91
C LYS A 486 -12.65 -26.41 20.27
N LYS A 487 -13.84 -27.01 20.41
CA LYS A 487 -13.99 -28.40 20.86
C LYS A 487 -13.85 -29.45 19.77
N ASP A 488 -13.89 -29.10 18.48
CA ASP A 488 -13.74 -30.08 17.37
C ASP A 488 -12.38 -29.98 16.66
N THR A 489 -11.73 -28.82 16.70
CA THR A 489 -10.44 -28.60 16.01
C THR A 489 -9.25 -29.29 16.68
N SER A 490 -9.25 -29.43 18.02
CA SER A 490 -8.17 -30.11 18.75
C SER A 490 -8.19 -31.64 18.61
N TYR A 491 -9.36 -32.25 18.31
CA TYR A 491 -9.48 -33.70 18.19
C TYR A 491 -9.28 -34.22 16.77
N LYS A 492 -9.41 -33.38 15.73
CA LYS A 492 -9.16 -33.78 14.34
C LYS A 492 -7.70 -33.55 13.88
N LEU A 493 -7.04 -32.48 14.34
CA LEU A 493 -5.64 -32.20 13.98
C LEU A 493 -4.63 -33.22 14.56
N ASN A 494 -5.01 -33.94 15.62
CA ASN A 494 -4.16 -34.97 16.24
C ASN A 494 -4.54 -36.41 15.85
N ALA A 495 -5.70 -36.64 15.22
CA ALA A 495 -6.16 -38.00 14.88
C ALA A 495 -5.73 -38.46 13.47
N GLU A 496 -5.35 -37.54 12.57
CA GLU A 496 -4.87 -37.89 11.23
C GLU A 496 -3.35 -38.12 11.15
N LYS A 497 -2.60 -37.97 12.26
CA LYS A 497 -1.15 -38.23 12.27
C LYS A 497 -0.75 -39.69 12.42
N ASP A 498 -1.68 -40.59 12.75
CA ASP A 498 -1.38 -42.01 12.97
C ASP A 498 -2.49 -42.94 12.41
N SER A 499 -2.69 -43.01 11.10
CA SER A 499 -3.08 -44.28 10.43
C SER A 499 -3.19 -44.17 8.90
N GLU A 500 -2.32 -44.94 8.24
CA GLU A 500 -2.45 -45.62 6.95
C GLU A 500 -2.90 -44.85 5.69
N GLY A 501 -2.00 -44.85 4.71
CA GLY A 501 -2.22 -44.32 3.36
C GLY A 501 -3.31 -45.06 2.59
N LYS A 502 -4.48 -44.41 2.49
CA LYS A 502 -5.46 -44.64 1.44
C LYS A 502 -5.87 -43.30 0.83
N ASP A 503 -5.86 -43.27 -0.50
CA ASP A 503 -6.45 -42.21 -1.34
C ASP A 503 -7.87 -41.85 -0.87
N VAL A 504 -8.07 -40.60 -0.45
CA VAL A 504 -9.40 -40.01 -0.28
C VAL A 504 -9.41 -38.65 -1.00
N ARG A 505 -9.75 -38.71 -2.30
CA ARG A 505 -10.34 -37.59 -3.04
C ARG A 505 -11.78 -37.39 -2.56
N SER A 506 -11.99 -36.73 -1.44
CA SER A 506 -13.29 -36.10 -1.09
C SER A 506 -13.14 -35.07 0.03
N ALA A 507 -13.42 -33.81 -0.29
CA ALA A 507 -13.87 -32.72 0.58
C ALA A 507 -13.61 -32.85 2.10
N ASN A 508 -12.44 -32.42 2.57
CA ASN A 508 -12.26 -32.04 3.98
C ASN A 508 -12.30 -30.52 4.07
N ALA A 509 -13.44 -29.98 4.51
CA ALA A 509 -13.56 -28.57 4.86
C ALA A 509 -12.59 -28.27 6.02
N ILE A 510 -11.64 -27.36 5.79
CA ILE A 510 -10.79 -26.85 6.87
C ILE A 510 -11.71 -26.14 7.87
N GLU A 511 -11.94 -26.76 9.03
CA GLU A 511 -12.75 -26.18 10.12
C GLU A 511 -11.93 -25.09 10.80
N ARG A 512 -12.09 -23.84 10.34
CA ARG A 512 -11.43 -22.67 10.94
C ARG A 512 -12.13 -22.26 12.25
N PRO A 513 -11.39 -21.77 13.25
CA PRO A 513 -11.99 -21.16 14.44
C PRO A 513 -12.91 -20.01 14.02
N MET A 514 -14.09 -19.93 14.64
CA MET A 514 -15.06 -18.87 14.39
C MET A 514 -15.25 -18.03 15.65
N VAL A 515 -15.12 -16.71 15.53
CA VAL A 515 -15.26 -15.72 16.62
C VAL A 515 -16.34 -14.71 16.25
N HIS A 516 -17.21 -14.32 17.18
CA HIS A 516 -18.19 -13.27 16.90
C HIS A 516 -17.54 -11.88 16.89
N LEU A 517 -18.01 -11.00 16.00
CA LEU A 517 -17.56 -9.60 15.98
C LEU A 517 -17.83 -8.88 17.32
N SER A 518 -18.93 -9.21 18.01
CA SER A 518 -19.23 -8.63 19.34
C SER A 518 -18.13 -8.93 20.36
N ASP A 519 -17.56 -10.14 20.35
CA ASP A 519 -16.46 -10.48 21.27
C ASP A 519 -15.20 -9.65 20.99
N CYS A 520 -14.92 -9.36 19.71
CA CYS A 520 -13.82 -8.51 19.31
C CYS A 520 -14.05 -7.04 19.75
N LEU A 521 -15.28 -6.54 19.62
CA LEU A 521 -15.66 -5.20 20.08
C LEU A 521 -15.61 -5.07 21.62
N ASP A 522 -16.10 -6.08 22.34
CA ASP A 522 -16.04 -6.13 23.80
C ASP A 522 -14.59 -6.14 24.30
N THR A 523 -13.68 -6.81 23.57
CA THR A 523 -12.25 -6.83 23.91
C THR A 523 -11.61 -5.45 23.78
N PHE A 524 -12.07 -4.61 22.85
CA PHE A 524 -11.58 -3.24 22.71
C PHE A 524 -11.98 -2.35 23.89
N SER A 525 -13.21 -2.51 24.41
CA SER A 525 -13.71 -1.72 25.55
C SER A 525 -13.46 -2.35 26.91
N ALA A 526 -12.79 -3.50 26.96
CA ALA A 526 -12.43 -4.18 28.20
C ALA A 526 -11.38 -3.40 29.01
N GLU A 527 -11.37 -3.62 30.32
CA GLU A 527 -10.33 -3.12 31.20
C GLU A 527 -9.01 -3.87 30.92
N GLU A 528 -7.94 -3.10 30.66
CA GLU A 528 -6.59 -3.59 30.45
C GLU A 528 -5.68 -3.12 31.60
N GLU A 529 -4.88 -4.02 32.17
CA GLU A 529 -3.88 -3.66 33.17
C GLU A 529 -2.60 -3.16 32.49
N VAL A 530 -2.20 -1.94 32.83
CA VAL A 530 -0.94 -1.33 32.40
C VAL A 530 0.05 -1.40 33.57
N HIS A 531 1.00 -2.34 33.47
CA HIS A 531 2.07 -2.48 34.44
C HIS A 531 3.12 -1.36 34.29
N ASP A 532 3.90 -1.11 35.34
CA ASP A 532 4.96 -0.09 35.41
C ASP A 532 4.52 1.36 35.10
N PHE A 533 3.23 1.68 35.31
CA PHE A 533 2.70 3.03 35.16
C PHE A 533 3.13 3.96 36.31
N TYR A 534 3.78 5.07 35.99
CA TYR A 534 4.15 6.09 36.98
C TYR A 534 2.94 6.92 37.41
N SER A 535 2.56 6.81 38.68
CA SER A 535 1.44 7.57 39.24
C SER A 535 1.95 8.84 39.95
N THR A 536 1.60 10.01 39.43
CA THR A 536 1.90 11.32 40.05
C THR A 536 1.18 11.54 41.38
N ALA A 537 0.14 10.77 41.68
CA ALA A 537 -0.54 10.80 42.96
C ALA A 537 0.20 10.01 44.04
N LEU A 538 0.91 8.95 43.64
CA LEU A 538 1.64 8.05 44.54
C LEU A 538 3.16 8.27 44.50
N ASN A 539 3.65 9.07 43.53
CA ASN A 539 5.06 9.28 43.22
C ASN A 539 5.86 7.97 43.10
N ALA A 540 5.25 6.95 42.50
CA ALA A 540 5.82 5.62 42.35
C ALA A 540 5.28 4.91 41.10
N LYS A 541 6.01 3.89 40.62
CA LYS A 541 5.51 2.97 39.59
C LYS A 541 4.48 2.02 40.19
N THR A 542 3.36 1.88 39.50
CA THR A 542 2.18 1.12 39.92
C THR A 542 1.53 0.44 38.73
N THR A 543 0.49 -0.37 38.96
CA THR A 543 -0.35 -0.90 37.87
C THR A 543 -1.59 -0.02 37.74
N ALA A 544 -1.85 0.51 36.55
CA ALA A 544 -3.05 1.30 36.25
C ALA A 544 -4.04 0.49 35.40
N THR A 545 -5.32 0.78 35.54
CA THR A 545 -6.38 0.18 34.72
C THR A 545 -6.71 1.13 33.58
N LYS A 546 -6.59 0.67 32.34
CA LYS A 546 -6.91 1.41 31.11
C LYS A 546 -8.24 0.93 30.55
N THR A 547 -9.07 1.87 30.12
CA THR A 547 -10.33 1.61 29.40
C THR A 547 -10.42 2.53 28.20
N ALA A 548 -10.85 2.01 27.04
CA ALA A 548 -11.03 2.78 25.82
C ALA A 548 -12.50 2.89 25.44
N GLY A 549 -12.94 4.09 25.10
CA GLY A 549 -14.29 4.38 24.62
C GLY A 549 -14.28 5.36 23.44
N LEU A 550 -15.39 5.40 22.71
CA LEU A 550 -15.55 6.27 21.55
C LEU A 550 -16.21 7.59 21.97
N THR A 551 -15.61 8.73 21.63
CA THR A 551 -16.21 10.04 21.92
C THR A 551 -17.22 10.45 20.84
N SER A 552 -16.95 10.07 19.59
CA SER A 552 -17.80 10.32 18.42
C SER A 552 -17.90 9.07 17.53
N PHE A 553 -18.89 9.07 16.64
CA PHE A 553 -19.22 7.93 15.77
C PHE A 553 -19.19 8.37 14.30
N PRO A 554 -18.27 7.85 13.47
CA PRO A 554 -18.08 8.36 12.11
C PRO A 554 -19.29 8.03 11.22
N ASP A 555 -19.42 8.72 10.09
CA ASP A 555 -20.40 8.39 9.05
C ASP A 555 -20.15 6.99 8.47
N TYR A 556 -18.88 6.68 8.26
CA TYR A 556 -18.39 5.37 7.83
C TYR A 556 -17.41 4.83 8.87
N LEU A 557 -17.76 3.73 9.51
CA LEU A 557 -16.89 3.03 10.45
C LEU A 557 -16.06 1.98 9.70
N VAL A 558 -14.73 2.06 9.83
CA VAL A 558 -13.81 1.07 9.27
C VAL A 558 -13.30 0.18 10.39
N LEU A 559 -13.58 -1.12 10.28
CA LEU A 559 -13.05 -2.13 11.20
C LEU A 559 -11.89 -2.86 10.54
N HIS A 560 -10.74 -2.87 11.23
CA HIS A 560 -9.59 -3.66 10.85
C HIS A 560 -9.47 -4.86 11.77
N MET A 561 -9.47 -6.06 11.20
CA MET A 561 -9.29 -7.28 11.98
C MET A 561 -7.81 -7.62 12.03
N ARG A 562 -7.22 -7.59 13.23
CA ARG A 562 -5.80 -7.92 13.46
C ARG A 562 -5.53 -9.42 13.26
N LYS A 563 -5.55 -9.83 11.99
CA LYS A 563 -5.31 -11.21 11.55
C LYS A 563 -3.83 -11.53 11.44
N PHE A 564 -2.92 -10.59 11.68
CA PHE A 564 -1.48 -10.83 11.63
C PHE A 564 -0.89 -10.73 13.04
N VAL A 565 -0.21 -11.78 13.49
CA VAL A 565 0.41 -11.85 14.81
C VAL A 565 1.85 -12.34 14.70
N MET A 566 2.70 -11.96 15.66
CA MET A 566 4.06 -12.48 15.77
C MET A 566 4.06 -13.76 16.61
N GLU A 567 4.53 -14.87 16.04
CA GLU A 567 4.73 -16.14 16.77
C GLU A 567 6.11 -16.16 17.46
N GLU A 568 6.36 -17.18 18.28
CA GLU A 568 7.68 -17.41 18.88
C GLU A 568 8.77 -17.44 17.79
N GLY A 569 9.82 -16.65 17.95
CA GLY A 569 10.86 -16.46 16.94
C GLY A 569 10.68 -15.25 16.03
N TRP A 570 9.69 -14.37 16.31
CA TRP A 570 9.42 -13.12 15.57
C TRP A 570 9.01 -13.35 14.10
N VAL A 571 8.46 -14.51 13.79
CA VAL A 571 7.92 -14.82 12.47
C VAL A 571 6.47 -14.34 12.39
N PRO A 572 6.12 -13.47 11.42
CA PRO A 572 4.75 -13.02 11.25
C PRO A 572 3.88 -14.16 10.72
N LYS A 573 2.68 -14.28 11.26
CA LYS A 573 1.71 -15.33 10.91
C LYS A 573 0.32 -14.77 10.74
N LYS A 574 -0.34 -15.20 9.66
CA LYS A 574 -1.76 -14.92 9.46
C LYS A 574 -2.60 -15.89 10.29
N LEU A 575 -3.46 -15.35 11.14
CA LEU A 575 -4.52 -16.04 11.84
C LEU A 575 -5.61 -16.43 10.85
N ASP A 576 -5.68 -17.72 10.55
CA ASP A 576 -6.69 -18.28 9.67
C ASP A 576 -8.02 -18.51 10.42
N VAL A 577 -8.77 -17.42 10.63
CA VAL A 577 -9.95 -17.35 11.50
C VAL A 577 -11.14 -16.77 10.75
N TYR A 578 -12.32 -17.35 11.00
CA TYR A 578 -13.61 -16.80 10.59
C TYR A 578 -14.16 -15.86 11.66
N ILE A 579 -14.68 -14.72 11.20
CA ILE A 579 -15.33 -13.76 12.07
C ILE A 579 -16.78 -13.69 11.67
N ASP A 580 -17.69 -14.05 12.57
CA ASP A 580 -19.12 -13.90 12.32
C ASP A 580 -19.48 -12.41 12.42
N VAL A 581 -19.63 -11.78 11.25
CA VAL A 581 -19.92 -10.35 11.10
C VAL A 581 -21.39 -10.16 10.73
N PRO A 582 -22.21 -9.61 11.64
CA PRO A 582 -23.61 -9.30 11.34
C PRO A 582 -23.71 -8.13 10.35
N GLU A 583 -24.81 -8.07 9.60
CA GLU A 583 -25.07 -6.99 8.64
C GLU A 583 -25.31 -5.64 9.32
N ILE A 584 -25.86 -5.66 10.54
CA ILE A 584 -26.13 -4.47 11.33
C ILE A 584 -25.43 -4.63 12.68
N ILE A 585 -24.68 -3.61 13.06
CA ILE A 585 -24.01 -3.53 14.37
C ILE A 585 -24.52 -2.31 15.14
N ASN A 586 -24.52 -2.44 16.46
CA ASN A 586 -24.79 -1.33 17.38
C ASN A 586 -23.62 -1.20 18.36
N ILE A 587 -22.84 -0.14 18.20
CA ILE A 587 -21.69 0.19 19.04
C ILE A 587 -21.96 1.36 19.98
N SER A 588 -23.22 1.79 20.14
CA SER A 588 -23.59 2.86 21.09
C SER A 588 -23.14 2.58 22.53
N GLY A 589 -23.04 1.31 22.91
CA GLY A 589 -22.54 0.89 24.23
C GLY A 589 -21.07 1.22 24.49
N MET A 590 -20.28 1.42 23.43
CA MET A 590 -18.85 1.74 23.50
C MET A 590 -18.59 3.24 23.68
N ARG A 591 -19.64 4.07 23.79
CA ARG A 591 -19.48 5.51 23.96
C ARG A 591 -18.78 5.81 25.29
N SER A 592 -17.73 6.63 25.24
CA SER A 592 -17.10 7.12 26.45
C SER A 592 -18.04 8.04 27.23
N LYS A 593 -18.04 7.89 28.56
CA LYS A 593 -18.85 8.74 29.45
C LYS A 593 -18.17 10.06 29.78
N GLY A 594 -16.92 10.25 29.37
CA GLY A 594 -16.11 11.39 29.78
C GLY A 594 -15.81 11.37 31.28
N ARG A 595 -15.27 12.48 31.77
CA ARG A 595 -15.05 12.70 33.20
C ARG A 595 -16.38 12.72 33.96
N GLN A 596 -16.50 11.88 34.98
CA GLN A 596 -17.64 11.88 35.90
C GLN A 596 -17.44 12.90 37.04
N PRO A 597 -18.53 13.43 37.62
CA PRO A 597 -18.45 14.44 38.67
C PRO A 597 -17.76 13.98 39.95
N ASP A 598 -17.79 12.67 40.23
CA ASP A 598 -17.23 12.01 41.40
C ASP A 598 -15.75 11.61 41.24
N GLU A 599 -15.15 11.86 40.08
CA GLU A 599 -13.77 11.47 39.78
C GLU A 599 -12.77 12.60 40.04
N GLU A 600 -11.72 12.26 40.79
CA GLU A 600 -10.55 13.11 40.99
C GLU A 600 -9.49 12.85 39.92
N LEU A 601 -9.02 13.92 39.27
CA LEU A 601 -7.96 13.81 38.28
C LEU A 601 -6.62 13.52 38.94
N LEU A 602 -5.80 12.72 38.26
CA LEU A 602 -4.38 12.60 38.56
C LEU A 602 -3.77 14.01 38.57
N PRO A 603 -2.99 14.37 39.60
CA PRO A 603 -2.24 15.62 39.58
C PRO A 603 -1.41 15.65 38.30
N GLU A 604 -1.53 16.70 37.50
CA GLU A 604 -0.55 16.93 36.46
C GLU A 604 0.82 16.96 37.15
N ALA A 605 1.76 16.12 36.70
CA ALA A 605 3.16 16.31 37.06
C ALA A 605 3.44 17.78 36.78
N ALA A 606 3.80 18.56 37.80
CA ALA A 606 3.86 20.01 37.69
C ALA A 606 4.66 20.40 36.43
N ALA A 607 3.97 20.71 35.34
CA ALA A 607 4.51 21.25 34.10
C ALA A 607 4.86 22.74 34.32
N GLY A 608 5.55 22.98 35.44
CA GLY A 608 5.63 24.24 36.18
C GLY A 608 6.30 24.08 37.54
N ARG A 609 7.06 22.99 37.77
CA ARG A 609 8.43 23.19 38.25
C ARG A 609 9.34 23.04 37.02
N GLU A 610 9.24 23.93 36.05
CA GLU A 610 10.28 24.98 36.03
C GLU A 610 10.70 25.28 37.46
N ALA A 611 11.64 24.48 37.98
CA ALA A 611 12.63 25.06 38.87
C ALA A 611 12.96 26.38 38.18
N GLU A 612 12.73 27.51 38.85
CA GLU A 612 13.41 28.73 38.49
C GLU A 612 14.87 28.30 38.29
N SER A 613 15.26 28.07 37.04
CA SER A 613 16.65 27.96 36.66
C SER A 613 17.14 29.40 36.71
N LYS A 614 17.16 29.96 37.93
CA LYS A 614 18.34 30.65 38.36
C LYS A 614 19.46 29.70 38.00
N ASN A 615 20.32 30.14 37.10
CA ASN A 615 21.56 29.48 36.76
C ASN A 615 22.37 29.28 38.06
N ILE A 616 21.99 28.30 38.88
CA ILE A 616 22.66 27.93 40.11
C ILE A 616 23.70 26.93 39.65
N SER A 617 24.92 27.41 39.47
CA SER A 617 26.08 26.54 39.31
C SER A 617 26.26 25.73 40.60
N ALA A 618 26.57 24.44 40.47
CA ALA A 618 26.94 23.61 41.60
C ALA A 618 28.13 24.22 42.34
N ASN A 619 28.06 24.28 43.67
CA ASN A 619 29.20 24.68 44.48
C ASN A 619 30.26 23.56 44.47
N GLU A 620 31.41 23.83 43.85
CA GLU A 620 32.52 22.89 43.70
C GLU A 620 33.08 22.37 45.04
N ASP A 621 32.93 23.11 46.15
CA ASP A 621 33.34 22.64 47.48
C ASP A 621 32.41 21.52 48.00
N ILE A 622 31.10 21.62 47.74
CA ILE A 622 30.10 20.60 48.08
C ILE A 622 30.32 19.37 47.20
N VAL A 623 30.51 19.59 45.90
CA VAL A 623 30.76 18.52 44.93
C VAL A 623 32.05 17.77 45.25
N SER A 624 33.13 18.48 45.60
CA SER A 624 34.41 17.88 45.97
C SER A 624 34.32 17.04 47.25
N GLN A 625 33.55 17.49 48.24
CA GLN A 625 33.34 16.73 49.48
C GLN A 625 32.52 15.46 49.23
N LEU A 626 31.43 15.55 48.45
CA LEU A 626 30.64 14.36 48.10
C LEU A 626 31.42 13.38 47.22
N MET A 627 32.25 13.87 46.29
CA MET A 627 33.17 13.02 45.54
C MET A 627 34.19 12.32 46.43
N SER A 628 34.71 13.01 47.45
CA SER A 628 35.66 12.40 48.41
C SER A 628 35.03 11.27 49.22
N MET A 629 33.70 11.24 49.32
CA MET A 629 32.92 10.16 49.94
C MET A 629 32.62 9.00 48.98
N GLY A 630 32.99 9.12 47.70
CA GLY A 630 32.90 8.05 46.69
C GLY A 630 31.74 8.18 45.71
N PHE A 631 31.00 9.29 45.70
CA PHE A 631 29.89 9.50 44.77
C PHE A 631 30.34 10.04 43.41
N ASN A 632 29.60 9.71 42.34
CA ASN A 632 29.91 10.15 40.97
C ASN A 632 29.76 11.68 40.86
N TYR A 633 30.73 12.35 40.19
CA TYR A 633 30.73 13.80 40.00
C TYR A 633 29.41 14.35 39.46
N LEU A 634 28.80 13.68 38.47
CA LEU A 634 27.55 14.12 37.86
C LEU A 634 26.38 14.08 38.86
N HIS A 635 26.35 13.06 39.72
CA HIS A 635 25.33 12.91 40.75
C HIS A 635 25.51 13.97 41.84
N CYS A 636 26.75 14.21 42.27
CA CYS A 636 27.11 15.26 43.23
C CYS A 636 26.72 16.65 42.70
N GLN A 637 26.95 16.90 41.41
CA GLN A 637 26.60 18.15 40.74
C GLN A 637 25.08 18.36 40.71
N LYS A 638 24.31 17.33 40.34
CA LYS A 638 22.83 17.38 40.39
C LYS A 638 22.30 17.56 41.80
N ALA A 639 22.89 16.88 42.79
CA ALA A 639 22.50 17.00 44.18
C ALA A 639 22.74 18.42 44.72
N ALA A 640 23.88 19.03 44.40
CA ALA A 640 24.19 20.41 44.78
C ALA A 640 23.22 21.42 44.13
N ILE A 641 22.87 21.22 42.85
CA ILE A 641 21.93 22.09 42.13
C ILE A 641 20.50 21.94 42.66
N ASN A 642 20.01 20.71 42.81
CA ASN A 642 18.64 20.44 43.26
C ASN A 642 18.38 20.81 44.72
N THR A 643 19.44 20.86 45.54
CA THR A 643 19.37 21.39 46.93
C THR A 643 19.71 22.88 47.01
N SER A 644 19.87 23.57 45.88
CA SER A 644 20.22 24.99 45.84
C SER A 644 21.49 25.35 46.63
N ASN A 645 22.49 24.46 46.63
CA ASN A 645 23.73 24.58 47.40
C ASN A 645 23.53 24.81 48.92
N ALA A 646 22.45 24.28 49.50
CA ALA A 646 22.09 24.49 50.91
C ALA A 646 23.15 23.94 51.90
N GLY A 647 23.90 22.92 51.52
CA GLY A 647 24.89 22.28 52.37
C GLY A 647 25.27 20.88 51.88
N VAL A 648 26.31 20.30 52.45
CA VAL A 648 26.80 18.95 52.08
C VAL A 648 25.86 17.86 52.61
N GLU A 649 25.27 18.04 53.79
CA GLU A 649 24.34 17.07 54.39
C GLU A 649 23.02 17.00 53.62
N GLU A 650 22.48 18.14 53.20
CA GLU A 650 21.26 18.23 52.38
C GLU A 650 21.48 17.62 51.00
N ALA A 651 22.61 17.94 50.34
CA ALA A 651 22.98 17.36 49.05
C ALA A 651 23.20 15.84 49.16
N MET A 652 23.81 15.36 50.25
CA MET A 652 23.98 13.92 50.51
C MET A 652 22.63 13.21 50.69
N ASN A 653 21.71 13.78 51.48
CA ASN A 653 20.37 13.21 51.68
C ASN A 653 19.56 13.16 50.38
N TRP A 654 19.67 14.19 49.55
CA TRP A 654 19.04 14.19 48.22
C TRP A 654 19.64 13.10 47.32
N LEU A 655 20.97 12.96 47.30
CA LEU A 655 21.66 11.98 46.48
C LEU A 655 21.31 10.54 46.88
N LEU A 656 21.25 10.24 48.18
CA LEU A 656 20.88 8.91 48.68
C LEU A 656 19.43 8.51 48.36
N SER A 657 18.53 9.49 48.19
CA SER A 657 17.11 9.23 47.90
C SER A 657 16.80 9.12 46.40
N HIS A 658 17.70 9.58 45.54
CA HIS A 658 17.50 9.64 44.09
C HIS A 658 18.57 8.83 43.31
N MET A 659 19.39 8.04 44.02
CA MET A 659 20.52 7.29 43.43
C MET A 659 20.10 6.22 42.41
N ASP A 660 18.87 5.71 42.53
CA ASP A 660 18.30 4.68 41.65
C ASP A 660 17.41 5.28 40.54
N ASP A 661 17.34 6.62 40.43
CA ASP A 661 16.52 7.27 39.42
C ASP A 661 17.15 7.12 38.02
N PRO A 662 16.37 6.76 36.98
CA PRO A 662 16.89 6.45 35.65
C PRO A 662 17.51 7.66 34.93
N ASP A 663 17.23 8.88 35.38
CA ASP A 663 17.76 10.13 34.83
C ASP A 663 19.01 10.63 35.58
N ILE A 664 19.45 9.98 36.67
CA ILE A 664 20.57 10.49 37.48
C ILE A 664 21.90 10.49 36.72
N ASP A 665 22.06 9.58 35.75
CA ASP A 665 23.20 9.51 34.83
C ASP A 665 23.07 10.40 33.58
N ALA A 666 21.92 11.06 33.36
CA ALA A 666 21.74 11.93 32.21
C ALA A 666 22.62 13.20 32.30
N PRO A 667 23.28 13.64 31.21
CA PRO A 667 24.11 14.85 31.25
C PRO A 667 23.28 16.10 31.59
N ILE A 668 23.85 16.99 32.42
CA ILE A 668 23.20 18.27 32.76
C ILE A 668 23.25 19.16 31.52
N SER A 669 22.10 19.44 30.92
CA SER A 669 22.00 20.21 29.68
C SER A 669 22.49 21.65 29.86
N GLN A 670 23.77 21.91 29.57
CA GLN A 670 24.33 23.27 29.45
C GLN A 670 24.42 23.76 28.00
N ASP A 671 23.98 22.97 27.02
CA ASP A 671 24.08 23.31 25.59
C ASP A 671 22.97 24.23 25.04
N ALA A 672 22.17 24.86 25.91
CA ALA A 672 21.11 25.76 25.47
C ALA A 672 21.63 27.09 24.88
N GLN A 673 22.81 27.57 25.28
CA GLN A 673 23.32 28.89 24.85
C GLN A 673 24.00 28.90 23.47
N SER A 674 24.46 27.76 22.97
CA SER A 674 25.09 27.67 21.64
C SER A 674 24.08 27.35 20.52
N ALA A 675 22.95 26.72 20.86
CA ALA A 675 21.89 26.38 19.91
C ALA A 675 20.90 27.53 19.65
N GLU A 676 20.67 28.42 20.64
CA GLU A 676 19.74 29.56 20.49
C GLU A 676 20.19 30.60 19.45
N VAL A 677 21.50 30.78 19.27
CA VAL A 677 22.02 31.73 18.27
C VAL A 677 21.92 31.17 16.85
N LEU A 678 22.03 29.84 16.67
CA LEU A 678 21.93 29.17 15.36
C LEU A 678 20.48 28.89 14.93
N LEU A 679 19.53 28.74 15.87
CA LEU A 679 18.11 28.46 15.61
C LEU A 679 17.23 29.71 15.44
N SER A 680 17.81 30.91 15.51
CA SER A 680 17.08 32.18 15.37
C SER A 680 16.78 32.58 13.91
N PHE A 681 17.38 31.90 12.93
CA PHE A 681 17.08 32.09 11.51
C PHE A 681 16.21 30.94 10.99
N VAL A 682 14.89 31.06 11.16
CA VAL A 682 13.96 30.27 10.35
C VAL A 682 14.03 30.82 8.92
N ASP A 683 14.47 30.00 7.98
CA ASP A 683 14.58 30.36 6.56
C ASP A 683 13.20 30.75 6.00
N GLN A 684 13.08 32.01 5.57
CA GLN A 684 11.82 32.58 5.10
C GLN A 684 11.25 31.81 3.89
N SER A 685 12.11 31.23 3.04
CA SER A 685 11.65 30.43 1.90
C SER A 685 10.90 29.16 2.32
N LYS A 686 11.29 28.55 3.45
CA LYS A 686 10.63 27.36 4.02
C LYS A 686 9.31 27.73 4.70
N VAL A 687 9.26 28.92 5.32
CA VAL A 687 8.04 29.48 5.88
C VAL A 687 7.03 29.75 4.76
N ASP A 688 7.46 30.40 3.66
CA ASP A 688 6.60 30.69 2.51
C ASP A 688 6.08 29.40 1.83
N THR A 689 6.89 28.32 1.86
CA THR A 689 6.47 27.00 1.38
C THR A 689 5.34 26.41 2.24
N LEU A 690 5.45 26.49 3.58
CA LEU A 690 4.39 26.03 4.48
C LEU A 690 3.14 26.93 4.41
N ILE A 691 3.31 28.24 4.20
CA ILE A 691 2.19 29.15 3.94
C ILE A 691 1.49 28.78 2.64
N SER A 692 2.24 28.37 1.61
CA SER A 692 1.69 27.88 0.35
C SER A 692 0.91 26.57 0.51
N PHE A 693 1.23 25.76 1.52
CA PHE A 693 0.41 24.60 1.92
C PHE A 693 -0.85 24.98 2.71
N GLY A 694 -1.07 26.27 2.97
CA GLY A 694 -2.27 26.80 3.63
C GLY A 694 -2.11 27.03 5.13
N PHE A 695 -0.91 26.90 5.70
CA PHE A 695 -0.67 27.12 7.12
C PHE A 695 -0.43 28.60 7.45
N GLN A 696 -0.88 29.05 8.63
CA GLN A 696 -0.57 30.40 9.11
C GLN A 696 0.94 30.56 9.40
N GLU A 697 1.46 31.77 9.16
CA GLU A 697 2.90 32.06 9.29
C GLU A 697 3.44 31.73 10.69
N GLU A 698 2.68 32.01 11.75
CA GLU A 698 3.10 31.75 13.13
C GLU A 698 3.21 30.26 13.44
N VAL A 699 2.27 29.46 12.92
CA VAL A 699 2.25 28.00 13.06
C VAL A 699 3.38 27.37 12.26
N ALA A 700 3.61 27.84 11.03
CA ALA A 700 4.72 27.42 10.18
C ALA A 700 6.09 27.68 10.84
N ARG A 701 6.27 28.84 11.47
CA ARG A 701 7.50 29.18 12.21
C ARG A 701 7.69 28.30 13.45
N LYS A 702 6.63 28.06 14.23
CA LYS A 702 6.69 27.15 15.40
C LYS A 702 7.03 25.73 14.98
N ALA A 703 6.42 25.24 13.91
CA ALA A 703 6.65 23.90 13.38
C ALA A 703 8.07 23.71 12.86
N LEU A 704 8.61 24.67 12.10
CA LEU A 704 10.00 24.63 11.63
C LEU A 704 11.01 24.70 12.77
N LYS A 705 10.68 25.40 13.86
CA LYS A 705 11.51 25.43 15.07
C LYS A 705 11.50 24.09 15.79
N ALA A 706 10.34 23.44 15.90
CA ALA A 706 10.18 22.13 16.51
C ALA A 706 10.80 20.99 15.67
N SER A 707 10.84 21.14 14.34
CA SER A 707 11.32 20.12 13.41
C SER A 707 12.80 20.25 13.03
N GLY A 708 13.52 21.25 13.57
CA GLY A 708 14.92 21.52 13.21
C GLY A 708 15.10 22.07 11.79
N GLY A 709 14.07 22.72 11.22
CA GLY A 709 14.11 23.33 9.89
C GLY A 709 13.83 22.37 8.72
N ASP A 710 13.37 21.14 9.01
CA ASP A 710 12.89 20.18 8.02
C ASP A 710 11.39 20.41 7.73
N ILE A 711 11.03 20.54 6.45
CA ILE A 711 9.66 20.85 6.01
C ILE A 711 8.73 19.67 6.24
N GLY A 712 9.17 18.43 5.95
CA GLY A 712 8.33 17.24 6.09
C GLY A 712 7.98 16.97 7.55
N LYS A 713 8.98 17.05 8.43
CA LYS A 713 8.74 16.95 9.88
C LYS A 713 7.95 18.13 10.43
N ALA A 714 8.11 19.33 9.87
CA ALA A 714 7.30 20.49 10.24
C ALA A 714 5.83 20.28 9.88
N THR A 715 5.54 19.78 8.67
CA THR A 715 4.17 19.47 8.27
C THR A 715 3.55 18.41 9.17
N ASP A 716 4.27 17.31 9.44
CA ASP A 716 3.77 16.26 10.33
C ASP A 716 3.53 16.78 11.75
N TRP A 717 4.40 17.69 12.23
CA TRP A 717 4.20 18.33 13.53
C TRP A 717 2.95 19.21 13.57
N ILE A 718 2.66 19.96 12.51
CA ILE A 718 1.45 20.80 12.42
C ILE A 718 0.19 19.93 12.47
N PHE A 719 0.16 18.85 11.68
CA PHE A 719 -1.00 17.94 11.65
C PHE A 719 -1.22 17.21 12.97
N ASN A 720 -0.15 16.89 13.70
CA ASN A 720 -0.25 16.27 15.02
C ASN A 720 -0.55 17.27 16.15
N ASN A 721 -0.47 18.58 15.91
CA ASN A 721 -0.69 19.64 16.91
C ASN A 721 -1.66 20.74 16.42
N PRO A 722 -2.90 20.39 15.99
CA PRO A 722 -3.84 21.37 15.41
C PRO A 722 -4.27 22.47 16.40
N GLY A 723 -4.20 22.23 17.72
CA GLY A 723 -4.57 23.22 18.74
C GLY A 723 -3.60 24.39 18.91
N VAL A 724 -2.41 24.34 18.30
CA VAL A 724 -1.43 25.45 18.36
C VAL A 724 -1.86 26.62 17.45
N SER A 725 -2.70 26.35 16.45
CA SER A 725 -3.26 27.32 15.49
C SER A 725 -4.18 28.36 16.15
N ASP A 726 -4.88 27.99 17.22
CA ASP A 726 -5.94 28.81 17.83
C ASP A 726 -5.46 29.65 19.02
N SER A 727 -4.16 29.64 19.31
CA SER A 727 -3.57 30.33 20.46
C SER A 727 -2.89 31.64 20.08
N SER A 728 -3.68 32.64 19.70
CA SER A 728 -3.26 34.05 19.82
C SER A 728 -4.40 34.94 20.34
N ASP A 729 -4.19 35.37 21.60
CA ASP A 729 -4.78 36.49 22.33
C ASP A 729 -6.30 36.55 22.59
N MET A 730 -6.72 35.96 23.72
CA MET A 730 -7.58 36.66 24.69
C MET A 730 -7.27 36.24 26.13
N ASP A 731 -6.88 37.23 26.93
CA ASP A 731 -6.49 37.12 28.33
C ASP A 731 -7.71 36.93 29.27
N ALA A 732 -7.51 36.12 30.31
CA ALA A 732 -8.27 35.96 31.56
C ALA A 732 -9.81 36.20 31.58
N THR A 733 -10.59 35.10 31.64
CA THR A 733 -11.51 34.82 32.75
C THR A 733 -12.04 33.39 32.68
N SER A 734 -11.98 32.71 33.83
CA SER A 734 -12.47 31.37 34.10
C SER A 734 -13.92 31.17 33.66
N SER A 735 -14.11 30.39 32.59
CA SER A 735 -15.35 29.65 32.36
C SER A 735 -15.05 28.38 31.56
N ASN A 736 -15.22 27.23 32.23
CA ASN A 736 -15.33 25.92 31.60
C ASN A 736 -16.51 25.97 30.61
N SER A 737 -16.20 26.19 29.34
CA SER A 737 -17.09 25.94 28.21
C SER A 737 -16.44 24.81 27.42
N PRO A 738 -17.14 23.71 27.12
CA PRO A 738 -16.56 22.69 26.26
C PRO A 738 -16.35 23.35 24.90
N ILE A 739 -15.11 23.35 24.41
CA ILE A 739 -14.85 23.54 22.99
C ILE A 739 -15.56 22.36 22.31
N VAL A 740 -16.76 22.63 21.81
CA VAL A 740 -17.48 21.71 20.94
C VAL A 740 -16.70 21.73 19.64
N ASP A 741 -15.77 20.79 19.48
CA ASP A 741 -15.22 20.44 18.17
C ASP A 741 -16.39 20.38 17.19
N ALA A 742 -16.32 21.18 16.14
CA ALA A 742 -17.41 21.36 15.19
C ALA A 742 -17.94 20.01 14.68
N ALA A 743 -19.12 19.63 15.18
CA ALA A 743 -20.05 18.64 14.65
C ALA A 743 -19.43 17.37 14.03
N LEU A 744 -18.64 16.60 14.78
CA LEU A 744 -18.48 15.18 14.46
C LEU A 744 -19.87 14.53 14.59
N THR A 745 -20.31 13.94 13.50
CA THR A 745 -21.62 13.29 13.40
C THR A 745 -21.77 12.17 14.44
N ASP A 746 -23.01 11.86 14.85
CA ASP A 746 -23.23 11.03 16.03
C ASP A 746 -24.39 10.03 15.86
N GLY A 747 -24.12 8.75 16.12
CA GLY A 747 -25.09 7.66 16.10
C GLY A 747 -24.40 6.30 16.00
N GLY A 748 -24.70 5.38 16.92
CA GLY A 748 -23.93 4.14 17.06
C GLY A 748 -24.46 2.93 16.28
N ARG A 749 -25.41 3.11 15.36
CA ARG A 749 -25.99 2.02 14.56
C ARG A 749 -25.48 2.07 13.13
N TYR A 750 -24.95 0.94 12.65
CA TYR A 750 -24.33 0.84 11.34
C TYR A 750 -24.80 -0.38 10.56
N ARG A 751 -24.73 -0.28 9.23
CA ARG A 751 -24.95 -1.37 8.27
C ARG A 751 -23.68 -1.63 7.47
N LEU A 752 -23.32 -2.90 7.28
CA LEU A 752 -22.20 -3.31 6.44
C LEU A 752 -22.47 -2.94 4.97
N ILE A 753 -21.56 -2.17 4.36
CA ILE A 753 -21.64 -1.77 2.95
C ILE A 753 -20.58 -2.42 2.08
N GLY A 754 -19.47 -2.88 2.68
CA GLY A 754 -18.40 -3.52 1.92
C GLY A 754 -17.32 -4.12 2.80
N LEU A 755 -16.49 -4.97 2.19
CA LEU A 755 -15.35 -5.58 2.84
C LEU A 755 -14.21 -5.82 1.84
N VAL A 756 -12.98 -5.67 2.32
CA VAL A 756 -11.76 -6.07 1.60
C VAL A 756 -11.29 -7.39 2.19
N SER A 757 -11.10 -8.39 1.35
CA SER A 757 -10.60 -9.71 1.74
C SER A 757 -9.18 -9.90 1.23
N HIS A 758 -8.28 -10.31 2.13
CA HIS A 758 -6.95 -10.80 1.78
C HIS A 758 -7.00 -12.32 1.58
N ILE A 759 -6.75 -12.79 0.35
CA ILE A 759 -6.71 -14.19 -0.04
C ILE A 759 -5.26 -14.69 0.06
N GLY A 760 -5.03 -15.78 0.79
CA GLY A 760 -3.70 -16.36 1.00
C GLY A 760 -3.43 -16.65 2.47
N THR A 761 -2.56 -17.60 2.77
CA THR A 761 -2.17 -17.98 4.14
C THR A 761 -0.88 -17.30 4.59
N SER A 762 -0.11 -16.74 3.66
CA SER A 762 1.13 -16.02 3.92
C SER A 762 0.87 -14.58 4.37
N THR A 763 1.85 -14.02 5.07
CA THR A 763 1.93 -12.58 5.40
C THR A 763 2.68 -11.79 4.33
N HIS A 764 3.50 -12.46 3.52
CA HIS A 764 4.34 -11.83 2.50
C HIS A 764 3.71 -11.82 1.12
N CYS A 765 2.68 -12.65 0.90
CA CYS A 765 1.97 -12.68 -0.36
C CYS A 765 0.48 -13.00 -0.21
N GLY A 766 -0.30 -12.49 -1.16
CA GLY A 766 -1.71 -12.80 -1.34
C GLY A 766 -2.38 -11.92 -2.37
N HIS A 767 -3.70 -11.98 -2.42
CA HIS A 767 -4.52 -11.25 -3.38
C HIS A 767 -5.67 -10.53 -2.68
N TYR A 768 -5.93 -9.29 -3.07
CA TYR A 768 -7.01 -8.49 -2.48
C TYR A 768 -8.22 -8.42 -3.40
N VAL A 769 -9.39 -8.60 -2.82
CA VAL A 769 -10.69 -8.50 -3.51
C VAL A 769 -11.65 -7.70 -2.64
N ALA A 770 -12.46 -6.84 -3.27
CA ALA A 770 -13.52 -6.11 -2.58
C ALA A 770 -14.89 -6.74 -2.87
N HIS A 771 -15.72 -6.85 -1.84
CA HIS A 771 -17.15 -7.11 -1.98
C HIS A 771 -17.91 -5.90 -1.49
N ILE A 772 -18.86 -5.42 -2.29
CA ILE A 772 -19.61 -4.19 -2.01
C ILE A 772 -21.10 -4.45 -2.19
N TYR A 773 -21.91 -3.98 -1.24
CA TYR A 773 -23.35 -4.02 -1.32
C TYR A 773 -23.87 -2.79 -2.07
N LYS A 774 -24.40 -2.99 -3.28
CA LYS A 774 -24.93 -1.94 -4.17
C LYS A 774 -26.20 -2.44 -4.85
N ASP A 775 -27.16 -1.56 -5.10
CA ASP A 775 -28.44 -1.89 -5.77
C ASP A 775 -29.11 -3.16 -5.20
N GLU A 776 -29.16 -3.24 -3.87
CA GLU A 776 -29.74 -4.35 -3.10
C GLU A 776 -29.06 -5.73 -3.28
N ARG A 777 -27.87 -5.78 -3.90
CA ARG A 777 -27.10 -6.99 -4.15
C ARG A 777 -25.62 -6.85 -3.78
N TRP A 778 -24.95 -7.97 -3.57
CA TRP A 778 -23.50 -8.01 -3.37
C TRP A 778 -22.78 -8.12 -4.70
N VAL A 779 -21.70 -7.38 -4.82
CA VAL A 779 -20.89 -7.31 -6.04
C VAL A 779 -19.44 -7.52 -5.68
N ILE A 780 -18.80 -8.45 -6.39
CA ILE A 780 -17.37 -8.72 -6.28
C ILE A 780 -16.61 -7.86 -7.28
N PHE A 781 -15.58 -7.17 -6.80
CA PHE A 781 -14.62 -6.42 -7.59
C PHE A 781 -13.25 -7.07 -7.40
N ASN A 782 -12.82 -7.79 -8.43
CA ASN A 782 -11.56 -8.49 -8.49
C ASN A 782 -10.77 -7.93 -9.68
N ASP A 783 -10.02 -6.86 -9.42
CA ASP A 783 -9.33 -6.07 -10.44
C ASP A 783 -10.31 -5.65 -11.55
N ASP A 784 -10.08 -6.06 -12.80
CA ASP A 784 -10.89 -5.77 -13.98
C ASP A 784 -12.22 -6.56 -14.02
N LYS A 785 -12.32 -7.64 -13.23
CA LYS A 785 -13.49 -8.50 -13.17
C LYS A 785 -14.49 -7.99 -12.15
N VAL A 786 -15.69 -7.67 -12.63
CA VAL A 786 -16.82 -7.22 -11.81
C VAL A 786 -18.02 -8.11 -12.06
N GLY A 787 -18.66 -8.61 -11.00
CA GLY A 787 -19.82 -9.48 -11.14
C GLY A 787 -20.66 -9.63 -9.87
N VAL A 788 -21.81 -10.27 -10.01
CA VAL A 788 -22.74 -10.52 -8.89
C VAL A 788 -22.13 -11.56 -7.95
N SER A 789 -21.90 -11.19 -6.69
CA SER A 789 -21.55 -12.14 -5.63
C SER A 789 -22.83 -12.67 -4.99
N LYS A 790 -23.01 -13.99 -5.03
CA LYS A 790 -24.20 -14.64 -4.45
C LYS A 790 -24.00 -14.94 -2.97
N ASN A 791 -22.80 -15.34 -2.60
CA ASN A 791 -22.42 -15.75 -1.24
C ASN A 791 -21.14 -15.01 -0.81
N PRO A 792 -21.23 -13.70 -0.53
CA PRO A 792 -20.07 -12.91 -0.18
C PRO A 792 -19.37 -13.50 1.05
N PRO A 793 -18.03 -13.60 1.06
CA PRO A 793 -17.24 -14.21 2.13
C PRO A 793 -17.10 -13.27 3.32
N LYS A 794 -18.22 -12.86 3.94
CA LYS A 794 -18.26 -11.93 5.08
C LYS A 794 -17.42 -12.40 6.26
N GLU A 795 -17.22 -13.71 6.40
CA GLU A 795 -16.43 -14.29 7.48
C GLU A 795 -14.91 -14.09 7.32
N MET A 796 -14.45 -13.80 6.10
CA MET A 796 -13.03 -13.78 5.73
C MET A 796 -12.46 -12.38 5.55
N GLY A 797 -13.28 -11.32 5.65
CA GLY A 797 -12.85 -9.94 5.49
C GLY A 797 -11.67 -9.57 6.40
N TYR A 798 -10.77 -8.77 5.84
CA TYR A 798 -9.64 -8.14 6.50
C TYR A 798 -10.02 -6.74 6.99
N LEU A 799 -10.62 -5.95 6.11
CA LEU A 799 -11.23 -4.64 6.41
C LEU A 799 -12.73 -4.71 6.18
N TYR A 800 -13.51 -4.12 7.07
CA TYR A 800 -14.96 -3.98 6.93
C TYR A 800 -15.36 -2.52 6.96
N PHE A 801 -16.27 -2.14 6.07
CA PHE A 801 -16.77 -0.78 5.94
C PHE A 801 -18.27 -0.76 6.27
N PHE A 802 -18.62 0.05 7.26
CA PHE A 802 -19.95 0.14 7.82
C PHE A 802 -20.48 1.57 7.64
N GLU A 803 -21.68 1.73 7.11
CA GLU A 803 -22.35 3.03 6.96
C GLU A 803 -23.35 3.25 8.10
N ARG A 804 -23.36 4.45 8.68
CA ARG A 804 -24.30 4.80 9.75
C ARG A 804 -25.74 4.86 9.22
N LEU A 805 -26.66 4.21 9.95
CA LEU A 805 -28.08 4.16 9.61
C LEU A 805 -28.86 5.42 10.02
N ASP A 806 -28.42 6.08 11.09
CA ASP A 806 -29.07 7.25 11.67
C ASP A 806 -28.54 8.53 10.99
N ARG A 807 -28.88 8.68 9.70
CA ARG A 807 -28.58 9.89 8.91
C ARG A 807 -29.75 10.85 8.85
#